data_AF-A0A517T4K6-F1
#
_entry.id   AF-A0A517T4K6-F1
#
_cell.length_a   1.000
_cell.length_b   1.000
_cell.length_c   1.000
_cell.angle_alpha   90.00
_cell.angle_beta   90.00
_cell.angle_gamma   90.00
#
_symmetry.space_group_name_H-M   'P 1'
#
loop_
_entity.id
_entity.type
_entity.pdbx_description
1 polymer ?
#
loop_
_entity_poly.entity_id
_entity_poly.type
_entity_poly.pdbx_seq_one_letter_code
_entity_poly.pdbx_strand_id
1 'polypeptide(L)'
;MSNSKSHGRLATILMIVLVIVPLGYELMKGAANARAKAHRETSKEHMKVITKALHEFHESGQTVGYHQDDLFIYKGRTFPPSYVRGTDGEPWHSWRVLILPYLGEGQEREKNKALYKRYRFDEPWDGPNNKNLIAEMPEVFSSPTSRSKSPGCTDYFAIIDAYSMWPAYFATTIRDITDGTSNVLMLIEDTHREVPWTQPKDMSVKRMLKVFKDEKLQSHFGGNLVTFADGNVRLITNQIEPVLLKTMANCGGRRFPGDRAWPDHLSVSSAAGNFYGEPLNITELANSEIVASPVKPLKIGHTTMWCAISQLGWDAISRNVCGDENMAVLHSTETSDQFSKWKFDAANLDDVAYTTEVDVNGGRSAKRVNETIREQFPNALPNVETEVDTSDYPVMRVYSYLQKDLPFQDELDALHDSLTFQFGENGAQMSRVSAFGRTPMNEGDGFDLGKPVADMNKQIKILDYIDDDNFIVQLSTDSRKDDRVVLAKVPCGDDLAKTWEIVGQRIKKPSQYHDRFALMSVEPMQIPVMEVNVSKFFPELCDRKHEILCAGSTSNGFWIDELREDIRFRIDETGSSLIAGLEGRVIGSFGGEEQVKPPPKMPRRFIFNRPFLLALIEKDATYPYFLAWIGNADIMVPHVLKEE
;
A
#
# COMPACT_ATOMS: atom_id res chain seq x y z
N MET A 1 -46.94 -66.07 -12.92
CA MET A 1 -47.45 -64.67 -12.78
C MET A 1 -46.51 -63.73 -11.99
N SER A 2 -45.20 -64.02 -11.84
CA SER A 2 -44.33 -63.17 -10.99
C SER A 2 -43.83 -61.89 -11.68
N ASN A 3 -43.31 -62.00 -12.91
CA ASN A 3 -42.53 -60.91 -13.54
C ASN A 3 -43.32 -59.63 -13.89
N SER A 4 -44.65 -59.67 -14.09
CA SER A 4 -45.38 -58.43 -14.43
C SER A 4 -45.42 -57.44 -13.26
N LYS A 5 -45.37 -57.92 -12.00
CA LYS A 5 -45.35 -57.06 -10.82
C LYS A 5 -43.99 -56.39 -10.58
N SER A 6 -42.87 -57.01 -11.00
CA SER A 6 -41.55 -56.37 -10.93
C SER A 6 -41.36 -55.34 -12.04
N HIS A 7 -41.75 -55.65 -13.28
CA HIS A 7 -41.68 -54.68 -14.39
C HIS A 7 -42.56 -53.45 -14.14
N GLY A 8 -43.78 -53.63 -13.61
CA GLY A 8 -44.63 -52.51 -13.21
C GLY A 8 -43.97 -51.59 -12.18
N ARG A 9 -43.38 -52.17 -11.12
CA ARG A 9 -42.63 -51.40 -10.10
C ARG A 9 -41.41 -50.68 -10.68
N LEU A 10 -40.65 -51.34 -11.57
CA LEU A 10 -39.50 -50.71 -12.23
C LEU A 10 -39.94 -49.51 -13.07
N ALA A 11 -41.03 -49.65 -13.83
CA ALA A 11 -41.58 -48.56 -14.64
C ALA A 11 -42.07 -47.38 -13.79
N THR A 12 -42.72 -47.63 -12.64
CA THR A 12 -43.11 -46.57 -11.70
C THR A 12 -41.90 -45.84 -11.12
N ILE A 13 -40.86 -46.57 -10.68
CA ILE A 13 -39.63 -45.96 -10.16
C ILE A 13 -38.93 -45.14 -11.25
N LEU A 14 -38.83 -45.67 -12.48
CA LEU A 14 -38.23 -44.96 -13.59
C LEU A 14 -39.02 -43.69 -13.96
N MET A 15 -40.35 -43.72 -13.91
CA MET A 15 -41.18 -42.52 -14.13
C MET A 15 -41.00 -41.47 -13.02
N ILE A 16 -40.87 -41.89 -11.76
CA ILE A 16 -40.56 -40.98 -10.65
C ILE A 16 -39.20 -40.28 -10.88
N VAL A 17 -38.16 -41.04 -11.27
CA VAL A 17 -36.83 -40.50 -11.55
C VAL A 17 -36.80 -39.61 -12.79
N LEU A 18 -37.50 -39.97 -13.87
CA LEU A 18 -37.49 -39.23 -15.14
C LEU A 18 -38.45 -38.03 -15.19
N VAL A 19 -39.46 -37.96 -14.32
CA VAL A 19 -40.46 -36.87 -14.33
C VAL A 19 -40.44 -36.06 -13.04
N ILE A 20 -40.48 -36.69 -11.87
CA ILE A 20 -40.63 -35.97 -10.59
C ILE A 20 -39.32 -35.31 -10.16
N VAL A 21 -38.16 -35.94 -10.39
CA VAL A 21 -36.85 -35.31 -10.06
C VAL A 21 -36.57 -34.07 -10.94
N PRO A 22 -36.72 -34.11 -12.29
CA PRO A 22 -36.60 -32.90 -13.11
C PRO A 22 -37.65 -31.84 -12.79
N LEU A 23 -38.92 -32.22 -12.57
CA LEU A 23 -39.97 -31.26 -12.21
C LEU A 23 -39.69 -30.58 -10.86
N GLY A 24 -39.24 -31.33 -9.86
CA GLY A 24 -38.81 -30.79 -8.56
C GLY A 24 -37.61 -29.86 -8.68
N TYR A 25 -36.64 -30.19 -9.55
CA TYR A 25 -35.47 -29.35 -9.83
C TYR A 25 -35.85 -28.03 -10.51
N GLU A 26 -36.71 -28.06 -11.53
CA GLU A 26 -37.20 -26.83 -12.18
C GLU A 26 -38.13 -26.00 -11.26
N LEU A 27 -38.91 -26.63 -10.38
CA LEU A 27 -39.68 -25.92 -9.35
C LEU A 27 -38.76 -25.24 -8.32
N MET A 28 -37.68 -25.89 -7.87
CA MET A 28 -36.70 -25.27 -6.98
C MET A 28 -35.94 -24.12 -7.67
N LYS A 29 -35.55 -24.26 -8.94
CA LYS A 29 -35.01 -23.17 -9.75
C LYS A 29 -36.00 -22.01 -9.87
N GLY A 30 -37.27 -22.28 -10.16
CA GLY A 30 -38.32 -21.28 -10.26
C GLY A 30 -38.48 -20.48 -8.96
N ALA A 31 -38.51 -21.17 -7.82
CA ALA A 31 -38.56 -20.55 -6.50
C ALA A 31 -37.29 -19.74 -6.17
N ALA A 32 -36.10 -20.25 -6.50
CA ALA A 32 -34.83 -19.55 -6.32
C ALA A 32 -34.75 -18.27 -7.17
N ASN A 33 -35.14 -18.35 -8.45
CA ASN A 33 -35.18 -17.22 -9.37
C ASN A 33 -36.21 -16.16 -8.94
N ALA A 34 -37.38 -16.58 -8.46
CA ALA A 34 -38.39 -15.68 -7.90
C ALA A 34 -37.87 -14.95 -6.64
N ARG A 35 -37.21 -15.69 -5.72
CA ARG A 35 -36.60 -15.11 -4.52
C ARG A 35 -35.46 -14.14 -4.86
N ALA A 36 -34.59 -14.50 -5.81
CA ALA A 36 -33.52 -13.62 -6.28
C ALA A 36 -34.04 -12.37 -6.99
N LYS A 37 -35.17 -12.46 -7.72
CA LYS A 37 -35.82 -11.28 -8.30
C LYS A 37 -36.43 -10.37 -7.21
N ALA A 38 -37.19 -10.95 -6.27
CA ALA A 38 -37.79 -10.18 -5.17
C ALA A 38 -36.71 -9.47 -4.32
N HIS A 39 -35.63 -10.17 -3.99
CA HIS A 39 -34.42 -9.60 -3.38
C HIS A 39 -33.94 -8.37 -4.15
N ARG A 40 -33.67 -8.53 -5.45
CA ARG A 40 -33.06 -7.47 -6.27
C ARG A 40 -33.92 -6.23 -6.39
N GLU A 41 -35.25 -6.33 -6.42
CA GLU A 41 -36.11 -5.13 -6.50
C GLU A 41 -36.22 -4.45 -5.13
N THR A 42 -36.49 -5.17 -4.03
CA THR A 42 -36.61 -4.57 -2.69
C THR A 42 -35.30 -3.96 -2.21
N SER A 43 -34.16 -4.64 -2.34
CA SER A 43 -32.85 -4.05 -2.01
C SER A 43 -32.52 -2.83 -2.87
N LYS A 44 -32.95 -2.81 -4.13
CA LYS A 44 -32.80 -1.66 -5.04
C LYS A 44 -33.69 -0.48 -4.66
N GLU A 45 -34.88 -0.73 -4.10
CA GLU A 45 -35.71 0.31 -3.50
C GLU A 45 -35.08 0.84 -2.21
N HIS A 46 -34.56 -0.03 -1.35
CA HIS A 46 -33.85 0.34 -0.13
C HIS A 46 -32.63 1.21 -0.42
N MET A 47 -31.73 0.78 -1.30
CA MET A 47 -30.55 1.55 -1.69
C MET A 47 -30.89 2.91 -2.34
N LYS A 48 -31.99 3.01 -3.09
CA LYS A 48 -32.49 4.30 -3.61
C LYS A 48 -32.95 5.24 -2.49
N VAL A 49 -33.68 4.73 -1.49
CA VAL A 49 -34.16 5.55 -0.36
C VAL A 49 -32.99 6.04 0.50
N ILE A 50 -32.00 5.18 0.75
CA ILE A 50 -30.74 5.57 1.41
C ILE A 50 -30.01 6.65 0.59
N THR A 51 -29.85 6.44 -0.71
CA THR A 51 -29.11 7.38 -1.58
C THR A 51 -29.84 8.71 -1.74
N LYS A 52 -31.18 8.70 -1.79
CA LYS A 52 -31.99 9.93 -1.71
C LYS A 52 -31.70 10.69 -0.41
N ALA A 53 -31.64 10.00 0.73
CA ALA A 53 -31.32 10.63 2.01
C ALA A 53 -29.88 11.19 2.06
N LEU A 54 -28.91 10.55 1.40
CA LEU A 54 -27.54 11.05 1.23
C LEU A 54 -27.48 12.34 0.39
N HIS A 55 -28.24 12.41 -0.70
CA HIS A 55 -28.37 13.62 -1.53
C HIS A 55 -29.16 14.73 -0.84
N GLU A 56 -30.21 14.40 -0.09
CA GLU A 56 -30.93 15.39 0.74
C GLU A 56 -30.04 15.96 1.86
N PHE A 57 -29.17 15.15 2.47
CA PHE A 57 -28.15 15.62 3.42
C PHE A 57 -27.22 16.65 2.75
N HIS A 58 -26.62 16.31 1.60
CA HIS A 58 -25.76 17.20 0.81
C HIS A 58 -26.45 18.53 0.44
N GLU A 59 -27.68 18.47 -0.08
CA GLU A 59 -28.42 19.66 -0.50
C GLU A 59 -29.00 20.47 0.67
N SER A 60 -29.10 19.90 1.87
CA SER A 60 -29.45 20.67 3.07
C SER A 60 -28.39 21.70 3.48
N GLY A 61 -27.18 21.62 2.92
CA GLY A 61 -26.11 22.55 3.18
C GLY A 61 -25.50 22.38 4.59
N GLN A 62 -25.56 21.17 5.14
CA GLN A 62 -24.86 20.78 6.35
C GLN A 62 -23.53 20.08 6.01
N THR A 63 -22.45 20.55 6.62
CA THR A 63 -21.19 19.81 6.74
C THR A 63 -20.95 19.50 8.21
N VAL A 64 -20.55 18.26 8.49
CA VAL A 64 -20.13 17.79 9.82
C VAL A 64 -18.60 17.88 9.88
N GLY A 65 -18.07 18.49 10.94
CA GLY A 65 -16.63 18.60 11.18
C GLY A 65 -16.29 18.82 12.65
N TYR A 66 -14.99 18.98 12.91
CA TYR A 66 -14.41 19.05 14.26
C TYR A 66 -13.70 20.38 14.49
N HIS A 67 -13.82 20.88 15.71
CA HIS A 67 -13.00 21.96 16.24
C HIS A 67 -12.93 21.83 17.76
N GLN A 68 -11.76 21.55 18.33
CA GLN A 68 -11.57 21.42 19.79
C GLN A 68 -12.61 20.47 20.42
N ASP A 69 -12.57 19.22 19.96
CA ASP A 69 -13.29 18.04 20.48
C ASP A 69 -14.83 18.06 20.41
N ASP A 70 -15.45 19.19 20.08
CA ASP A 70 -16.90 19.32 19.85
C ASP A 70 -17.31 18.99 18.39
N LEU A 71 -18.52 18.42 18.25
CA LEU A 71 -19.14 18.06 16.97
C LEU A 71 -19.85 19.27 16.33
N PHE A 72 -19.22 19.92 15.35
CA PHE A 72 -19.78 21.09 14.69
C PHE A 72 -20.50 20.76 13.36
N ILE A 73 -21.78 21.12 13.30
CA ILE A 73 -22.54 21.19 12.04
C ILE A 73 -22.50 22.62 11.53
N TYR A 74 -21.74 22.86 10.45
CA TYR A 74 -21.61 24.17 9.80
C TYR A 74 -22.16 24.15 8.38
N LYS A 75 -22.13 25.31 7.70
CA LYS A 75 -22.68 25.45 6.35
C LYS A 75 -21.69 24.99 5.28
N GLY A 76 -22.02 23.90 4.60
CA GLY A 76 -21.33 23.39 3.42
C GLY A 76 -22.16 22.29 2.74
N ARG A 77 -21.96 22.08 1.44
CA ARG A 77 -22.69 21.04 0.68
C ARG A 77 -21.79 19.83 0.52
N THR A 78 -21.93 18.88 1.45
CA THR A 78 -21.13 17.67 1.51
C THR A 78 -22.03 16.46 1.79
N PHE A 79 -21.72 15.31 1.22
CA PHE A 79 -22.21 14.04 1.74
C PHE A 79 -21.74 13.84 3.20
N PRO A 80 -22.43 13.03 4.01
CA PRO A 80 -21.92 12.73 5.34
C PRO A 80 -20.55 12.02 5.22
N PRO A 81 -19.63 12.25 6.18
CA PRO A 81 -18.45 11.41 6.30
C PRO A 81 -18.87 9.97 6.65
N SER A 82 -18.04 8.96 6.35
CA SER A 82 -18.40 7.57 6.64
C SER A 82 -18.53 7.30 8.15
N TYR A 83 -17.78 8.03 8.96
CA TYR A 83 -17.95 8.07 10.40
C TYR A 83 -17.58 9.42 11.00
N VAL A 84 -17.93 9.56 12.27
CA VAL A 84 -17.79 10.75 13.11
C VAL A 84 -17.03 10.31 14.37
N ARG A 85 -15.96 11.02 14.72
CA ARG A 85 -15.03 10.68 15.82
C ARG A 85 -15.57 11.05 17.21
N GLY A 86 -15.07 10.39 18.25
CA GLY A 86 -15.25 10.81 19.63
C GLY A 86 -14.28 11.90 20.08
N THR A 87 -14.42 12.31 21.34
CA THR A 87 -13.43 13.13 22.06
C THR A 87 -12.13 12.37 22.35
N ASP A 88 -12.14 11.06 22.16
CA ASP A 88 -10.99 10.14 22.20
C ASP A 88 -10.34 9.93 20.82
N GLY A 89 -10.94 10.47 19.75
CA GLY A 89 -10.51 10.25 18.36
C GLY A 89 -11.08 8.98 17.70
N GLU A 90 -11.73 8.10 18.45
CA GLU A 90 -12.24 6.81 17.95
C GLU A 90 -13.49 6.96 17.07
N PRO A 91 -13.79 6.05 16.14
CA PRO A 91 -15.03 6.06 15.37
C PRO A 91 -16.28 5.86 16.28
N TRP A 92 -16.96 6.95 16.63
CA TRP A 92 -18.12 6.94 17.51
C TRP A 92 -19.46 6.79 16.79
N HIS A 93 -19.68 7.41 15.63
CA HIS A 93 -21.01 7.40 14.97
C HIS A 93 -20.95 7.08 13.48
N SER A 94 -21.84 6.17 13.05
CA SER A 94 -22.06 5.75 11.66
C SER A 94 -22.78 6.81 10.82
N TRP A 95 -22.39 6.95 9.54
CA TRP A 95 -23.08 7.79 8.54
C TRP A 95 -24.59 7.51 8.45
N ARG A 96 -25.01 6.27 8.75
CA ARG A 96 -26.42 5.84 8.79
C ARG A 96 -27.25 6.57 9.83
N VAL A 97 -26.62 7.00 10.93
CA VAL A 97 -27.25 7.81 11.98
C VAL A 97 -27.43 9.25 11.50
N LEU A 98 -26.42 9.83 10.85
CA LEU A 98 -26.46 11.20 10.34
C LEU A 98 -27.63 11.45 9.36
N ILE A 99 -27.95 10.46 8.51
CA ILE A 99 -29.02 10.60 7.50
C ILE A 99 -30.43 10.35 8.02
N LEU A 100 -30.63 9.89 9.27
CA LEU A 100 -31.97 9.59 9.81
C LEU A 100 -33.01 10.71 9.63
N PRO A 101 -32.71 12.01 9.80
CA PRO A 101 -33.70 13.08 9.61
C PRO A 101 -34.24 13.21 8.17
N TYR A 102 -33.51 12.65 7.21
CA TYR A 102 -33.76 12.65 5.76
C TYR A 102 -34.26 11.29 5.25
N LEU A 103 -34.18 10.25 6.08
CA LEU A 103 -34.42 8.87 5.67
C LEU A 103 -35.93 8.54 5.58
N GLY A 104 -36.37 8.13 4.40
CA GLY A 104 -37.78 7.82 4.11
C GLY A 104 -38.65 9.06 3.92
N GLU A 105 -39.97 8.87 3.96
CA GLU A 105 -40.98 9.91 3.76
C GLU A 105 -42.15 9.75 4.75
N GLY A 106 -42.98 10.77 4.90
CA GLY A 106 -44.19 10.74 5.73
C GLY A 106 -43.93 10.28 7.17
N GLN A 107 -44.70 9.28 7.63
CA GLN A 107 -44.61 8.76 9.00
C GLN A 107 -43.25 8.12 9.32
N GLU A 108 -42.62 7.43 8.37
CA GLU A 108 -41.29 6.83 8.58
C GLU A 108 -40.21 7.91 8.74
N ARG A 109 -40.30 9.04 8.04
CA ARG A 109 -39.36 10.16 8.27
C ARG A 109 -39.53 10.77 9.67
N GLU A 110 -40.74 10.95 10.16
CA GLU A 110 -40.96 11.47 11.53
C GLU A 110 -40.53 10.48 12.62
N LYS A 111 -40.71 9.17 12.39
CA LYS A 111 -40.17 8.09 13.22
C LYS A 111 -38.63 8.12 13.24
N ASN A 112 -37.98 8.24 12.08
CA ASN A 112 -36.52 8.33 11.99
C ASN A 112 -35.97 9.62 12.65
N LYS A 113 -36.67 10.76 12.53
CA LYS A 113 -36.37 11.98 13.31
C LYS A 113 -36.55 11.79 14.82
N ALA A 114 -37.54 11.02 15.27
CA ALA A 114 -37.74 10.71 16.68
C ALA A 114 -36.65 9.77 17.23
N LEU A 115 -36.18 8.82 16.41
CA LEU A 115 -35.03 7.96 16.71
C LEU A 115 -33.72 8.78 16.78
N TYR A 116 -33.47 9.65 15.81
CA TYR A 116 -32.31 10.56 15.81
C TYR A 116 -32.24 11.43 17.07
N LYS A 117 -33.38 11.99 17.52
CA LYS A 117 -33.48 12.79 18.76
C LYS A 117 -33.21 12.00 20.05
N ARG A 118 -33.18 10.66 19.99
CA ARG A 118 -32.87 9.77 21.13
C ARG A 118 -31.43 9.27 21.11
N TYR A 119 -30.78 9.30 19.96
CA TYR A 119 -29.37 8.97 19.81
C TYR A 119 -28.51 10.06 20.49
N ARG A 120 -27.43 9.62 21.15
CA ARG A 120 -26.52 10.45 21.92
C ARG A 120 -25.22 10.63 21.15
N PHE A 121 -24.89 11.88 20.82
CA PHE A 121 -23.64 12.23 20.14
C PHE A 121 -22.49 12.51 21.13
N ASP A 122 -22.75 12.33 22.43
CA ASP A 122 -21.82 12.45 23.55
C ASP A 122 -21.39 11.09 24.15
N GLU A 123 -21.65 9.99 23.44
CA GLU A 123 -21.14 8.64 23.76
C GLU A 123 -20.99 7.78 22.48
N PRO A 124 -20.13 6.73 22.48
CA PRO A 124 -19.99 5.79 21.36
C PRO A 124 -21.31 5.16 20.86
N TRP A 125 -21.28 4.58 19.66
CA TRP A 125 -22.41 3.84 19.04
C TRP A 125 -22.94 2.64 19.86
N ASP A 126 -22.11 2.06 20.74
CA ASP A 126 -22.43 1.01 21.71
C ASP A 126 -22.45 1.52 23.16
N GLY A 127 -22.48 2.84 23.33
CA GLY A 127 -22.59 3.52 24.61
C GLY A 127 -23.85 3.17 25.41
N PRO A 128 -23.93 3.60 26.69
CA PRO A 128 -25.00 3.24 27.62
C PRO A 128 -26.42 3.43 27.09
N ASN A 129 -26.66 4.48 26.29
CA ASN A 129 -27.94 4.81 25.68
C ASN A 129 -28.05 4.26 24.25
N ASN A 130 -27.02 4.47 23.43
CA ASN A 130 -27.01 4.19 21.99
C ASN A 130 -27.18 2.70 21.66
N LYS A 131 -26.58 1.79 22.44
CA LYS A 131 -26.72 0.34 22.21
C LYS A 131 -28.16 -0.16 22.26
N ASN A 132 -29.04 0.51 23.02
CA ASN A 132 -30.45 0.14 23.12
C ASN A 132 -31.22 0.45 21.83
N LEU A 133 -30.70 1.36 20.99
CA LEU A 133 -31.28 1.77 19.71
C LEU A 133 -30.89 0.83 18.56
N ILE A 134 -29.95 -0.10 18.77
CA ILE A 134 -29.54 -1.09 17.74
C ILE A 134 -30.75 -1.89 17.26
N ALA A 135 -31.63 -2.32 18.17
CA ALA A 135 -32.85 -3.06 17.85
C ALA A 135 -33.93 -2.23 17.12
N GLU A 136 -33.82 -0.90 17.09
CA GLU A 136 -34.75 0.02 16.43
C GLU A 136 -34.27 0.44 15.02
N MET A 137 -33.43 -0.40 14.39
CA MET A 137 -32.91 -0.18 13.04
C MET A 137 -34.03 0.11 12.02
N PRO A 138 -33.94 1.22 11.25
CA PRO A 138 -34.80 1.43 10.08
C PRO A 138 -34.72 0.26 9.09
N GLU A 139 -35.87 -0.30 8.71
CA GLU A 139 -35.97 -1.50 7.85
C GLU A 139 -35.19 -1.37 6.53
N VAL A 140 -35.09 -0.15 6.01
CA VAL A 140 -34.35 0.20 4.80
C VAL A 140 -32.84 -0.12 4.87
N PHE A 141 -32.26 -0.27 6.06
CA PHE A 141 -30.86 -0.70 6.24
C PHE A 141 -30.66 -2.23 6.20
N SER A 142 -31.75 -2.99 6.15
CA SER A 142 -31.79 -4.45 6.02
C SER A 142 -32.03 -4.88 4.58
N SER A 143 -31.52 -6.04 4.22
CA SER A 143 -31.82 -6.75 2.98
C SER A 143 -32.89 -7.83 3.23
N PRO A 144 -33.86 -8.03 2.31
CA PRO A 144 -34.87 -9.09 2.41
C PRO A 144 -34.28 -10.52 2.41
N THR A 145 -32.96 -10.66 2.18
CA THR A 145 -32.25 -11.94 2.34
C THR A 145 -31.04 -11.85 3.28
N SER A 146 -31.02 -10.87 4.19
CA SER A 146 -30.04 -10.77 5.28
C SER A 146 -29.82 -12.11 5.96
N ARG A 147 -28.56 -12.45 6.22
CA ARG A 147 -28.16 -13.67 6.93
C ARG A 147 -27.61 -13.39 8.33
N SER A 148 -27.68 -12.15 8.81
CA SER A 148 -27.38 -11.84 10.20
C SER A 148 -28.28 -12.64 11.13
N LYS A 149 -27.69 -13.25 12.16
CA LYS A 149 -28.42 -13.90 13.26
C LYS A 149 -28.75 -12.90 14.36
N SER A 150 -28.11 -11.73 14.34
CA SER A 150 -28.26 -10.67 15.33
C SER A 150 -29.23 -9.58 14.81
N PRO A 151 -30.22 -9.14 15.62
CA PRO A 151 -31.12 -8.06 15.23
C PRO A 151 -30.38 -6.72 15.16
N GLY A 152 -30.79 -5.85 14.24
CA GLY A 152 -30.20 -4.51 14.09
C GLY A 152 -28.89 -4.46 13.29
N CYS A 153 -28.51 -5.54 12.62
CA CYS A 153 -27.37 -5.51 11.69
C CYS A 153 -27.80 -5.00 10.29
N THR A 154 -26.94 -4.19 9.68
CA THR A 154 -27.15 -3.62 8.34
C THR A 154 -26.48 -4.47 7.26
N ASP A 155 -27.09 -4.52 6.07
CA ASP A 155 -26.53 -5.22 4.90
C ASP A 155 -25.98 -4.28 3.81
N TYR A 156 -26.10 -2.95 3.98
CA TYR A 156 -25.61 -1.96 3.00
C TYR A 156 -24.47 -1.13 3.58
N PHE A 157 -23.38 -1.01 2.81
CA PHE A 157 -22.12 -0.41 3.27
C PHE A 157 -21.58 0.63 2.29
N ALA A 158 -20.98 1.69 2.84
CA ALA A 158 -20.09 2.60 2.13
C ALA A 158 -18.79 1.89 1.73
N ILE A 159 -18.19 2.31 0.63
CA ILE A 159 -16.89 1.81 0.17
C ILE A 159 -15.83 2.85 0.54
N ILE A 160 -15.09 2.59 1.63
CA ILE A 160 -14.11 3.52 2.21
C ILE A 160 -12.72 3.24 1.61
N ASP A 161 -12.11 4.28 1.05
CA ASP A 161 -10.73 4.31 0.53
C ASP A 161 -10.24 5.78 0.52
N ALA A 162 -8.93 6.02 0.38
CA ALA A 162 -8.37 7.37 0.27
C ALA A 162 -8.73 8.07 -1.05
N TYR A 163 -9.13 7.30 -2.06
CA TYR A 163 -9.55 7.79 -3.38
C TYR A 163 -11.04 7.62 -3.65
N SER A 164 -11.83 7.06 -2.72
CA SER A 164 -13.28 6.90 -2.90
C SER A 164 -14.04 8.16 -2.50
N MET A 165 -15.35 8.20 -2.80
CA MET A 165 -16.21 9.27 -2.30
C MET A 165 -16.50 9.20 -0.79
N TRP A 166 -15.95 8.21 -0.08
CA TRP A 166 -16.01 8.06 1.37
C TRP A 166 -14.60 7.99 1.99
N PRO A 167 -13.81 9.09 2.01
CA PRO A 167 -12.49 9.12 2.63
C PRO A 167 -12.58 9.20 4.16
N ALA A 168 -12.82 8.07 4.82
CA ALA A 168 -12.92 7.94 6.27
C ALA A 168 -13.90 8.97 6.91
N TYR A 169 -13.45 9.80 7.85
CA TYR A 169 -14.25 10.83 8.51
C TYR A 169 -14.31 12.17 7.75
N PHE A 170 -13.82 12.23 6.50
CA PHE A 170 -13.92 13.41 5.66
C PHE A 170 -15.17 13.38 4.77
N ALA A 171 -15.78 14.55 4.63
CA ALA A 171 -17.05 14.75 3.96
C ALA A 171 -16.81 15.27 2.52
N THR A 172 -17.24 14.52 1.50
CA THR A 172 -17.00 14.86 0.09
C THR A 172 -18.12 15.73 -0.50
N THR A 173 -17.79 16.60 -1.47
CA THR A 173 -18.81 17.31 -2.26
C THR A 173 -19.06 16.57 -3.58
N ILE A 174 -20.20 16.82 -4.23
CA ILE A 174 -20.44 16.34 -5.62
C ILE A 174 -19.34 16.80 -6.61
N ARG A 175 -18.61 17.89 -6.32
CA ARG A 175 -17.54 18.41 -7.19
C ARG A 175 -16.23 17.64 -7.10
N ASP A 176 -16.01 16.89 -6.02
CA ASP A 176 -14.80 16.08 -5.84
C ASP A 176 -14.91 14.72 -6.57
N ILE A 177 -16.10 14.40 -7.08
CA ILE A 177 -16.41 13.18 -7.84
C ILE A 177 -16.11 13.40 -9.34
N THR A 178 -14.84 13.68 -9.62
CA THR A 178 -14.33 14.08 -10.95
C THR A 178 -14.39 13.00 -12.03
N ASP A 179 -14.36 11.71 -11.68
CA ASP A 179 -14.60 10.60 -12.62
C ASP A 179 -16.06 10.54 -13.13
N GLY A 180 -16.94 11.37 -12.59
CA GLY A 180 -18.36 11.46 -12.95
C GLY A 180 -19.23 10.58 -12.05
N THR A 181 -20.33 11.14 -11.55
CA THR A 181 -21.19 10.50 -10.55
C THR A 181 -21.86 9.20 -11.01
N SER A 182 -21.95 8.95 -12.32
CA SER A 182 -22.44 7.70 -12.91
C SER A 182 -21.44 6.54 -12.93
N ASN A 183 -20.18 6.80 -12.58
CA ASN A 183 -19.05 5.88 -12.71
C ASN A 183 -18.48 5.46 -11.34
N VAL A 184 -18.64 6.33 -10.32
CA VAL A 184 -18.15 6.13 -8.95
C VAL A 184 -19.18 5.40 -8.09
N LEU A 185 -18.74 4.37 -7.38
CA LEU A 185 -19.55 3.59 -6.44
C LEU A 185 -19.70 4.31 -5.09
N MET A 186 -20.95 4.41 -4.63
CA MET A 186 -21.33 4.99 -3.34
C MET A 186 -21.62 3.89 -2.29
N LEU A 187 -22.40 2.85 -2.63
CA LEU A 187 -22.83 1.82 -1.67
C LEU A 187 -22.77 0.40 -2.27
N ILE A 188 -22.58 -0.61 -1.42
CA ILE A 188 -22.59 -2.04 -1.75
C ILE A 188 -23.45 -2.85 -0.76
N GLU A 189 -24.17 -3.85 -1.26
CA GLU A 189 -24.87 -4.87 -0.46
C GLU A 189 -23.94 -6.05 -0.11
N ASP A 190 -23.80 -6.42 1.17
CA ASP A 190 -23.16 -7.66 1.67
C ASP A 190 -24.01 -8.26 2.80
N THR A 191 -24.89 -9.21 2.44
CA THR A 191 -25.88 -9.81 3.35
C THR A 191 -25.31 -10.83 4.36
N HIS A 192 -23.97 -10.92 4.46
CA HIS A 192 -23.26 -11.91 5.28
C HIS A 192 -22.49 -11.26 6.45
N ARG A 193 -22.70 -9.97 6.73
CA ARG A 193 -22.02 -9.23 7.81
C ARG A 193 -22.92 -9.02 9.03
N GLU A 194 -22.39 -9.30 10.21
CA GLU A 194 -23.04 -8.97 11.50
C GLU A 194 -22.45 -7.65 12.03
N VAL A 195 -22.92 -6.53 11.47
CA VAL A 195 -22.49 -5.16 11.84
C VAL A 195 -23.73 -4.36 12.27
N PRO A 196 -23.86 -3.96 13.55
CA PRO A 196 -24.94 -3.08 14.02
C PRO A 196 -25.01 -1.78 13.21
N TRP A 197 -26.20 -1.32 12.84
CA TRP A 197 -26.35 -0.13 11.98
C TRP A 197 -25.79 1.18 12.59
N THR A 198 -25.75 1.28 13.92
CA THR A 198 -25.12 2.40 14.63
C THR A 198 -23.59 2.36 14.55
N GLN A 199 -22.99 1.18 14.32
CA GLN A 199 -21.55 0.99 14.29
C GLN A 199 -20.93 1.63 13.03
N PRO A 200 -19.92 2.51 13.17
CA PRO A 200 -19.15 3.05 12.05
C PRO A 200 -18.17 2.03 11.47
N LYS A 201 -18.67 0.98 10.82
CA LYS A 201 -17.85 -0.12 10.29
C LYS A 201 -18.31 -0.61 8.91
N ASP A 202 -17.62 -0.14 7.88
CA ASP A 202 -18.07 -0.23 6.49
C ASP A 202 -17.17 -1.12 5.61
N MET A 203 -17.10 -0.90 4.30
CA MET A 203 -16.43 -1.80 3.34
C MET A 203 -15.11 -1.20 2.84
N SER A 204 -13.98 -1.85 3.09
CA SER A 204 -12.74 -1.52 2.37
C SER A 204 -12.76 -2.06 0.94
N VAL A 205 -12.03 -1.43 0.04
CA VAL A 205 -11.78 -1.96 -1.32
C VAL A 205 -11.17 -3.38 -1.25
N LYS A 206 -10.28 -3.66 -0.28
CA LYS A 206 -9.76 -5.03 0.00
C LYS A 206 -10.88 -6.05 0.24
N ARG A 207 -11.89 -5.68 1.04
CA ARG A 207 -13.01 -6.56 1.37
C ARG A 207 -14.01 -6.66 0.22
N MET A 208 -14.30 -5.57 -0.49
CA MET A 208 -15.12 -5.58 -1.71
C MET A 208 -14.55 -6.55 -2.75
N LEU A 209 -13.25 -6.47 -3.07
CA LEU A 209 -12.59 -7.36 -4.01
C LEU A 209 -12.61 -8.84 -3.56
N LYS A 210 -12.67 -9.11 -2.25
CA LYS A 210 -12.89 -10.47 -1.73
C LYS A 210 -14.34 -10.93 -1.88
N VAL A 211 -15.34 -10.07 -1.63
CA VAL A 211 -16.77 -10.38 -1.77
C VAL A 211 -17.16 -10.69 -3.22
N PHE A 212 -16.58 -9.96 -4.19
CA PHE A 212 -16.80 -10.23 -5.62
C PHE A 212 -16.08 -11.48 -6.15
N LYS A 213 -15.02 -11.96 -5.47
CA LYS A 213 -14.31 -13.19 -5.83
C LYS A 213 -14.88 -14.45 -5.18
N ASP A 214 -15.68 -14.37 -4.12
CA ASP A 214 -16.24 -15.54 -3.44
C ASP A 214 -17.51 -16.06 -4.16
N GLU A 215 -17.35 -17.10 -4.97
CA GLU A 215 -18.44 -17.76 -5.69
C GLU A 215 -19.61 -18.22 -4.80
N LYS A 216 -19.38 -18.48 -3.49
CA LYS A 216 -20.46 -18.90 -2.56
C LYS A 216 -21.32 -17.73 -2.12
N LEU A 217 -20.77 -16.51 -2.09
CA LEU A 217 -21.57 -15.29 -1.89
C LEU A 217 -22.33 -14.95 -3.19
N GLN A 218 -21.65 -15.06 -4.33
CA GLN A 218 -22.19 -14.71 -5.65
C GLN A 218 -23.32 -15.64 -6.13
N SER A 219 -23.16 -16.96 -5.96
CA SER A 219 -24.03 -17.99 -6.55
C SER A 219 -25.47 -18.01 -6.03
N HIS A 220 -25.74 -17.38 -4.88
CA HIS A 220 -27.10 -17.34 -4.31
C HIS A 220 -28.03 -16.33 -5.00
N PHE A 221 -27.50 -15.19 -5.45
CA PHE A 221 -28.30 -14.10 -6.04
C PHE A 221 -27.77 -13.60 -7.39
N GLY A 222 -26.68 -14.20 -7.89
CA GLY A 222 -26.09 -13.92 -9.21
C GLY A 222 -25.44 -12.54 -9.30
N GLY A 223 -24.80 -12.09 -8.21
CA GLY A 223 -24.18 -10.76 -8.08
C GLY A 223 -24.55 -10.03 -6.79
N ASN A 224 -23.80 -8.98 -6.46
CA ASN A 224 -24.15 -8.01 -5.42
C ASN A 224 -24.78 -6.76 -6.07
N LEU A 225 -25.71 -6.12 -5.35
CA LEU A 225 -26.15 -4.78 -5.73
C LEU A 225 -25.14 -3.72 -5.27
N VAL A 226 -24.90 -2.75 -6.14
CA VAL A 226 -24.15 -1.53 -5.85
C VAL A 226 -24.95 -0.32 -6.29
N THR A 227 -24.72 0.81 -5.63
CA THR A 227 -25.27 2.12 -6.03
C THR A 227 -24.15 3.08 -6.36
N PHE A 228 -24.32 3.84 -7.44
CA PHE A 228 -23.41 4.87 -7.90
C PHE A 228 -23.71 6.22 -7.25
N ALA A 229 -22.78 7.16 -7.31
CA ALA A 229 -22.95 8.49 -6.70
C ALA A 229 -24.13 9.29 -7.29
N ASP A 230 -24.58 8.99 -8.50
CA ASP A 230 -25.80 9.54 -9.13
C ASP A 230 -27.12 8.89 -8.67
N GLY A 231 -27.06 7.87 -7.82
CA GLY A 231 -28.22 7.11 -7.33
C GLY A 231 -28.68 5.96 -8.24
N ASN A 232 -27.99 5.67 -9.35
CA ASN A 232 -28.27 4.48 -10.14
C ASN A 232 -27.82 3.22 -9.39
N VAL A 233 -28.72 2.23 -9.30
CA VAL A 233 -28.43 0.93 -8.68
C VAL A 233 -28.23 -0.13 -9.77
N ARG A 234 -27.10 -0.85 -9.73
CA ARG A 234 -26.78 -1.94 -10.67
C ARG A 234 -26.43 -3.22 -9.92
N LEU A 235 -26.64 -4.35 -10.59
CA LEU A 235 -26.12 -5.65 -10.17
C LEU A 235 -24.74 -5.85 -10.81
N ILE A 236 -23.72 -6.15 -10.01
CA ILE A 236 -22.38 -6.54 -10.48
C ILE A 236 -22.16 -8.01 -10.13
N THR A 237 -21.52 -8.76 -11.03
CA THR A 237 -21.24 -10.20 -10.87
C THR A 237 -19.72 -10.43 -10.75
N ASN A 238 -19.31 -11.64 -10.36
CA ASN A 238 -17.91 -12.08 -10.39
C ASN A 238 -17.25 -12.10 -11.79
N GLN A 239 -17.99 -11.79 -12.85
CA GLN A 239 -17.44 -11.62 -14.19
C GLN A 239 -16.86 -10.21 -14.42
N ILE A 240 -17.03 -9.27 -13.49
CA ILE A 240 -16.36 -7.98 -13.57
C ILE A 240 -14.85 -8.13 -13.38
N GLU A 241 -14.08 -7.40 -14.17
CA GLU A 241 -12.63 -7.36 -13.99
C GLU A 241 -12.28 -6.69 -12.64
N PRO A 242 -11.40 -7.29 -11.81
CA PRO A 242 -11.03 -6.71 -10.51
C PRO A 242 -10.42 -5.31 -10.61
N VAL A 243 -9.74 -4.99 -11.72
CA VAL A 243 -9.17 -3.66 -12.00
C VAL A 243 -10.30 -2.65 -12.21
N LEU A 244 -11.24 -2.93 -13.13
CA LEU A 244 -12.41 -2.08 -13.38
C LEU A 244 -13.23 -1.85 -12.10
N LEU A 245 -13.47 -2.92 -11.33
CA LEU A 245 -14.17 -2.84 -10.04
C LEU A 245 -13.42 -1.99 -9.00
N LYS A 246 -12.07 -2.00 -8.99
CA LYS A 246 -11.28 -1.07 -8.15
C LYS A 246 -11.44 0.37 -8.66
N THR A 247 -11.26 0.61 -9.97
CA THR A 247 -11.36 1.95 -10.56
C THR A 247 -12.71 2.59 -10.30
N MET A 248 -13.81 1.82 -10.38
CA MET A 248 -15.15 2.30 -10.06
C MET A 248 -15.35 2.68 -8.59
N ALA A 249 -14.47 2.27 -7.66
CA ALA A 249 -14.50 2.75 -6.27
C ALA A 249 -13.74 4.07 -6.07
N ASN A 250 -12.96 4.55 -7.05
CA ASN A 250 -12.24 5.81 -7.00
C ASN A 250 -13.10 6.99 -7.51
N CYS A 251 -12.68 8.23 -7.25
CA CYS A 251 -13.37 9.44 -7.71
C CYS A 251 -12.53 10.44 -8.55
N GLY A 252 -11.24 10.18 -8.76
CA GLY A 252 -10.51 10.58 -9.97
C GLY A 252 -9.51 11.75 -9.92
N GLY A 253 -9.63 12.71 -9.00
CA GLY A 253 -9.01 14.02 -9.25
C GLY A 253 -8.65 14.92 -8.07
N ARG A 254 -8.86 14.49 -6.82
CA ARG A 254 -8.31 15.18 -5.63
C ARG A 254 -7.85 14.16 -4.58
N ARG A 255 -6.53 14.09 -4.32
CA ARG A 255 -5.98 13.45 -3.11
C ARG A 255 -6.49 14.23 -1.90
N PHE A 256 -7.08 13.56 -0.92
CA PHE A 256 -7.43 14.22 0.34
C PHE A 256 -6.14 14.65 1.09
N PRO A 257 -6.00 15.93 1.52
CA PRO A 257 -4.84 16.38 2.29
C PRO A 257 -4.95 15.91 3.76
N GLY A 258 -4.44 14.70 4.02
CA GLY A 258 -4.52 13.99 5.30
C GLY A 258 -4.23 14.82 6.57
N ASP A 259 -5.18 14.83 7.53
CA ASP A 259 -4.79 14.73 8.94
C ASP A 259 -4.73 13.26 9.39
N ARG A 260 -3.81 12.99 10.32
CA ARG A 260 -3.06 11.72 10.38
C ARG A 260 -3.74 10.62 11.19
N ALA A 261 -4.97 10.27 10.80
CA ALA A 261 -5.65 9.10 11.32
C ALA A 261 -6.29 8.34 10.15
N TRP A 262 -5.72 7.19 9.79
CA TRP A 262 -6.35 6.24 8.88
C TRP A 262 -6.80 5.02 9.70
N PRO A 263 -8.07 4.55 9.61
CA PRO A 263 -8.55 3.51 10.50
C PRO A 263 -8.14 2.10 10.03
N ASP A 264 -7.55 1.33 10.94
CA ASP A 264 -6.80 0.08 10.72
C ASP A 264 -7.58 -1.00 9.94
N HIS A 265 -8.91 -0.98 10.03
CA HIS A 265 -9.78 -1.97 9.40
C HIS A 265 -9.84 -1.90 7.86
N LEU A 266 -9.06 -1.00 7.24
CA LEU A 266 -9.11 -0.69 5.80
C LEU A 266 -7.81 -0.92 5.02
N SER A 267 -6.67 -1.28 5.63
CA SER A 267 -5.37 -1.32 4.94
C SER A 267 -5.33 -2.29 3.74
N VAL A 268 -5.43 -1.75 2.51
CA VAL A 268 -5.48 -2.52 1.25
C VAL A 268 -4.08 -2.84 0.74
N SER A 269 -3.40 -3.81 1.37
CA SER A 269 -2.19 -4.40 0.77
C SER A 269 -2.45 -4.96 -0.64
N SER A 270 -1.39 -4.97 -1.46
CA SER A 270 -1.36 -5.33 -2.90
C SER A 270 -2.26 -4.50 -3.82
N ALA A 271 -1.88 -3.25 -4.08
CA ALA A 271 -2.35 -2.48 -5.23
C ALA A 271 -1.32 -1.43 -5.71
N ALA A 272 -0.03 -1.79 -5.73
CA ALA A 272 1.06 -0.95 -6.24
C ALA A 272 0.99 -0.81 -7.78
N GLY A 273 0.06 0.02 -8.23
CA GLY A 273 -0.19 0.37 -9.63
C GLY A 273 -1.07 1.62 -9.65
N ASN A 274 -0.54 2.72 -10.17
CA ASN A 274 -1.14 4.06 -10.19
C ASN A 274 -1.41 4.67 -8.79
N PHE A 275 -0.46 4.53 -7.85
CA PHE A 275 -0.36 5.40 -6.67
C PHE A 275 0.48 6.65 -6.93
N TYR A 276 1.58 6.48 -7.67
CA TYR A 276 2.46 7.56 -8.11
C TYR A 276 1.95 8.16 -9.42
N GLY A 277 2.26 9.43 -9.66
CA GLY A 277 2.12 10.04 -11.00
C GLY A 277 3.18 9.54 -11.99
N GLU A 278 3.38 10.25 -13.10
CA GLU A 278 4.51 9.96 -13.99
C GLU A 278 5.84 10.01 -13.22
N PRO A 279 6.81 9.12 -13.54
CA PRO A 279 8.10 9.11 -12.85
C PRO A 279 8.86 10.40 -13.12
N LEU A 280 9.20 11.11 -12.03
CA LEU A 280 10.00 12.32 -12.10
C LEU A 280 11.41 11.95 -12.57
N ASN A 281 12.04 12.76 -13.41
CA ASN A 281 13.46 12.55 -13.68
C ASN A 281 14.24 12.89 -12.42
N ILE A 282 15.16 12.01 -12.00
CA ILE A 282 15.93 12.21 -10.76
C ILE A 282 16.69 13.56 -10.74
N THR A 283 17.03 14.11 -11.90
CA THR A 283 17.70 15.43 -12.03
C THR A 283 16.81 16.62 -11.64
N GLU A 284 15.49 16.43 -11.51
CA GLU A 284 14.56 17.43 -10.98
C GLU A 284 14.62 17.51 -9.44
N LEU A 285 15.12 16.47 -8.76
CA LEU A 285 15.46 16.49 -7.34
C LEU A 285 16.91 16.96 -7.18
N ALA A 286 17.10 18.28 -7.06
CA ALA A 286 18.40 18.94 -7.15
C ALA A 286 19.53 18.37 -6.26
N ASN A 287 19.20 17.73 -5.14
CA ASN A 287 20.17 17.13 -4.23
C ASN A 287 20.03 15.59 -4.11
N SER A 288 19.32 14.90 -5.00
CA SER A 288 19.10 13.45 -4.88
C SER A 288 19.62 12.69 -6.10
N GLU A 289 20.21 11.51 -5.90
CA GLU A 289 20.69 10.66 -7.00
C GLU A 289 20.49 9.15 -6.79
N ILE A 290 20.20 8.45 -7.89
CA ILE A 290 20.33 7.00 -8.00
C ILE A 290 21.75 6.69 -8.49
N VAL A 291 22.39 5.67 -7.91
CA VAL A 291 23.78 5.29 -8.22
C VAL A 291 23.87 3.85 -8.71
N ALA A 292 24.81 3.59 -9.62
CA ALA A 292 25.03 2.28 -10.23
C ALA A 292 25.35 1.17 -9.21
N SER A 293 26.22 1.46 -8.23
CA SER A 293 26.49 0.54 -7.13
C SER A 293 26.76 1.29 -5.82
N PRO A 294 26.77 0.60 -4.68
CA PRO A 294 26.91 1.23 -3.39
C PRO A 294 28.33 1.79 -3.16
N VAL A 295 29.31 1.58 -4.07
CA VAL A 295 30.68 2.11 -3.94
C VAL A 295 30.91 3.50 -4.56
N LYS A 296 29.82 4.29 -4.69
CA LYS A 296 29.92 5.69 -5.12
C LYS A 296 30.10 6.62 -3.91
N PRO A 297 31.08 7.56 -3.92
CA PRO A 297 31.30 8.46 -2.80
C PRO A 297 30.06 9.31 -2.47
N LEU A 298 29.68 9.33 -1.20
CA LEU A 298 28.53 10.12 -0.71
C LEU A 298 28.85 11.62 -0.73
N LYS A 299 27.83 12.44 -0.97
CA LYS A 299 27.93 13.91 -0.92
C LYS A 299 27.14 14.46 0.26
N ILE A 300 27.71 15.44 0.96
CA ILE A 300 27.05 16.10 2.10
C ILE A 300 25.77 16.79 1.62
N GLY A 301 24.64 16.49 2.28
CA GLY A 301 23.33 17.03 1.91
C GLY A 301 22.67 16.34 0.70
N HIS A 302 23.26 15.28 0.14
CA HIS A 302 22.62 14.51 -0.92
C HIS A 302 21.96 13.23 -0.41
N THR A 303 20.77 12.93 -0.93
CA THR A 303 20.15 11.61 -0.81
C THR A 303 20.69 10.71 -1.93
N THR A 304 21.17 9.52 -1.57
CA THR A 304 21.86 8.61 -2.49
C THR A 304 21.27 7.22 -2.38
N MET A 305 20.70 6.70 -3.47
CA MET A 305 19.94 5.45 -3.51
C MET A 305 20.58 4.42 -4.45
N TRP A 306 20.64 3.16 -4.02
CA TRP A 306 21.08 2.02 -4.82
C TRP A 306 20.12 0.83 -4.68
N CYS A 307 19.84 0.16 -5.79
CA CYS A 307 19.09 -1.08 -5.83
C CYS A 307 19.92 -2.23 -6.45
N ALA A 308 19.85 -3.41 -5.85
CA ALA A 308 20.54 -4.60 -6.35
C ALA A 308 20.09 -5.05 -7.75
N ILE A 309 18.89 -4.63 -8.20
CA ILE A 309 18.39 -4.98 -9.54
C ILE A 309 19.30 -4.46 -10.66
N SER A 310 19.98 -3.33 -10.42
CA SER A 310 20.93 -2.72 -11.35
C SER A 310 22.19 -3.57 -11.50
N GLN A 311 22.67 -4.14 -10.39
CA GLN A 311 23.78 -5.11 -10.42
C GLN A 311 23.34 -6.45 -11.05
N LEU A 312 22.13 -6.94 -10.77
CA LEU A 312 21.63 -8.19 -11.36
C LEU A 312 21.49 -8.09 -12.89
N GLY A 313 21.05 -6.94 -13.41
CA GLY A 313 21.04 -6.65 -14.84
C GLY A 313 22.45 -6.53 -15.42
N TRP A 314 23.37 -5.82 -14.74
CA TRP A 314 24.78 -5.73 -15.11
C TRP A 314 25.45 -7.11 -15.20
N ASP A 315 25.26 -7.95 -14.17
CA ASP A 315 25.82 -9.29 -14.08
C ASP A 315 25.15 -10.27 -15.07
N ALA A 316 23.92 -10.01 -15.51
CA ALA A 316 23.30 -10.73 -16.63
C ALA A 316 23.90 -10.35 -17.99
N ILE A 317 24.21 -9.08 -18.22
CA ILE A 317 24.91 -8.65 -19.44
C ILE A 317 26.34 -9.21 -19.43
N SER A 318 27.06 -9.12 -18.32
CA SER A 318 28.39 -9.74 -18.15
C SER A 318 28.39 -11.22 -18.51
N ARG A 319 27.41 -12.00 -18.01
CA ARG A 319 27.30 -13.44 -18.31
C ARG A 319 26.96 -13.75 -19.76
N ASN A 320 26.14 -12.93 -20.42
CA ASN A 320 25.76 -13.17 -21.82
C ASN A 320 26.81 -12.63 -22.82
N VAL A 321 27.68 -11.71 -22.41
CA VAL A 321 28.80 -11.21 -23.25
C VAL A 321 30.09 -11.99 -23.03
N CYS A 322 30.44 -12.32 -21.78
CA CYS A 322 31.72 -12.93 -21.40
C CYS A 322 31.63 -14.30 -20.70
N GLY A 323 30.44 -14.85 -20.48
CA GLY A 323 30.27 -16.09 -19.69
C GLY A 323 30.68 -15.88 -18.23
N ASP A 324 31.45 -16.82 -17.68
CA ASP A 324 31.98 -16.71 -16.31
C ASP A 324 33.25 -15.86 -16.20
N GLU A 325 33.75 -15.29 -17.30
CA GLU A 325 34.91 -14.39 -17.28
C GLU A 325 34.55 -12.99 -16.76
N ASN A 326 35.48 -12.33 -16.06
CA ASN A 326 35.28 -10.95 -15.63
C ASN A 326 35.27 -10.00 -16.84
N MET A 327 34.12 -9.36 -17.06
CA MET A 327 33.92 -8.33 -18.07
C MET A 327 34.76 -7.08 -17.75
N ALA A 328 35.75 -6.80 -18.59
CA ALA A 328 36.63 -5.65 -18.49
C ALA A 328 36.29 -4.59 -19.57
N VAL A 329 36.84 -3.39 -19.42
CA VAL A 329 36.39 -2.20 -20.14
C VAL A 329 37.56 -1.35 -20.64
N LEU A 330 37.39 -0.79 -21.84
CA LEU A 330 38.23 0.28 -22.37
C LEU A 330 37.64 1.68 -22.10
N HIS A 331 38.51 2.65 -21.81
CA HIS A 331 38.22 4.09 -21.66
C HIS A 331 37.22 4.49 -20.55
N SER A 332 37.21 3.76 -19.43
CA SER A 332 36.23 3.85 -18.35
C SER A 332 35.86 5.24 -17.78
N THR A 333 34.57 5.39 -17.42
CA THR A 333 33.82 6.58 -16.92
C THR A 333 33.92 6.78 -15.39
N GLU A 334 32.91 7.41 -14.73
CA GLU A 334 32.69 7.28 -13.27
C GLU A 334 31.52 6.35 -12.85
N THR A 335 30.87 5.60 -13.75
CA THR A 335 29.60 4.89 -13.45
C THR A 335 29.52 3.38 -13.73
N SER A 336 30.54 2.70 -14.29
CA SER A 336 30.40 1.26 -14.67
C SER A 336 31.49 0.16 -14.44
N ASP A 337 32.76 0.46 -14.17
CA ASP A 337 33.81 -0.37 -13.50
C ASP A 337 34.35 0.33 -12.23
N GLN A 338 33.46 1.17 -11.63
CA GLN A 338 31.48 0.98 -9.50
C GLN A 338 30.51 -0.34 -9.29
N PHE A 339 29.50 -0.63 -10.17
CA PHE A 339 29.18 -1.98 -10.77
C PHE A 339 30.35 -3.03 -10.78
N SER A 340 31.12 -3.33 -11.85
CA SER A 340 32.13 -4.42 -11.96
C SER A 340 33.15 -4.71 -10.82
N LYS A 341 33.38 -3.81 -9.85
CA LYS A 341 34.19 -4.02 -8.63
C LYS A 341 33.28 -4.48 -7.49
N TRP A 342 32.05 -3.97 -7.47
CA TRP A 342 30.96 -4.53 -6.70
C TRP A 342 30.41 -5.80 -7.36
N LYS A 343 29.84 -6.70 -6.55
CA LYS A 343 29.04 -7.84 -7.04
C LYS A 343 27.93 -8.09 -6.02
N PHE A 344 26.75 -8.43 -6.49
CA PHE A 344 25.63 -8.81 -5.64
C PHE A 344 25.31 -10.28 -5.89
N ASP A 345 25.60 -11.14 -4.92
CA ASP A 345 25.21 -12.54 -4.99
C ASP A 345 23.68 -12.64 -4.89
N ALA A 346 23.06 -13.09 -5.98
CA ALA A 346 21.61 -13.24 -6.10
C ALA A 346 20.99 -14.15 -5.03
N ALA A 347 21.77 -15.03 -4.37
CA ALA A 347 21.28 -15.82 -3.24
C ALA A 347 20.88 -14.98 -2.00
N ASN A 348 21.16 -13.66 -2.00
CA ASN A 348 20.69 -12.70 -1.00
C ASN A 348 19.27 -12.16 -1.30
N LEU A 349 18.61 -12.66 -2.35
CA LEU A 349 17.29 -12.20 -2.81
C LEU A 349 16.39 -13.36 -3.25
N ASP A 350 15.10 -13.27 -2.94
CA ASP A 350 14.09 -14.27 -3.24
C ASP A 350 13.88 -14.49 -4.75
N ASP A 351 13.95 -15.74 -5.19
CA ASP A 351 13.91 -16.14 -6.60
C ASP A 351 12.60 -15.81 -7.32
N VAL A 352 11.51 -15.66 -6.56
CA VAL A 352 10.21 -15.20 -7.08
C VAL A 352 10.01 -13.69 -7.00
N ALA A 353 10.84 -12.94 -6.25
CA ALA A 353 10.67 -11.50 -6.03
C ALA A 353 11.34 -10.62 -7.10
N TYR A 354 12.24 -11.21 -7.90
CA TYR A 354 12.79 -10.56 -9.08
C TYR A 354 12.70 -11.45 -10.34
N THR A 355 12.91 -10.85 -11.50
CA THR A 355 13.22 -11.57 -12.74
C THR A 355 14.24 -10.79 -13.56
N THR A 356 15.00 -11.49 -14.40
CA THR A 356 15.92 -10.89 -15.36
C THR A 356 15.77 -11.57 -16.70
N GLU A 357 15.20 -10.85 -17.66
CA GLU A 357 15.03 -11.32 -19.03
C GLU A 357 16.11 -10.78 -19.96
N VAL A 358 16.63 -11.66 -20.80
CA VAL A 358 17.66 -11.35 -21.80
C VAL A 358 17.11 -11.66 -23.19
N ASP A 359 17.21 -10.68 -24.08
CA ASP A 359 17.00 -10.86 -25.51
C ASP A 359 18.30 -10.61 -26.29
N VAL A 360 18.55 -11.43 -27.31
CA VAL A 360 19.74 -11.37 -28.15
C VAL A 360 19.31 -11.43 -29.61
N ASN A 361 19.76 -10.45 -30.39
CA ASN A 361 19.44 -10.25 -31.81
C ASN A 361 17.93 -10.11 -32.11
N GLY A 362 17.13 -9.54 -31.20
CA GLY A 362 15.71 -9.26 -31.44
C GLY A 362 14.82 -10.50 -31.43
N GLY A 363 15.24 -11.58 -30.77
CA GLY A 363 14.50 -12.85 -30.69
C GLY A 363 13.17 -12.76 -29.92
N ARG A 364 13.00 -11.71 -29.10
CA ARG A 364 11.75 -11.39 -28.39
C ARG A 364 11.41 -9.91 -28.57
N SER A 365 10.17 -9.65 -28.99
CA SER A 365 9.59 -8.31 -28.96
C SER A 365 9.49 -7.78 -27.52
N ALA A 366 9.55 -6.45 -27.37
CA ALA A 366 9.25 -5.76 -26.11
C ALA A 366 7.90 -6.20 -25.51
N LYS A 367 6.89 -6.41 -26.37
CA LYS A 367 5.60 -7.01 -25.99
C LYS A 367 5.75 -8.37 -25.29
N ARG A 368 6.61 -9.26 -25.80
CA ARG A 368 6.82 -10.61 -25.25
C ARG A 368 7.61 -10.58 -23.94
N VAL A 369 8.55 -9.64 -23.80
CA VAL A 369 9.24 -9.38 -22.53
C VAL A 369 8.25 -8.95 -21.46
N ASN A 370 7.38 -7.98 -21.77
CA ASN A 370 6.30 -7.56 -20.87
C ASN A 370 5.33 -8.70 -20.54
N GLU A 371 5.02 -9.59 -21.48
CA GLU A 371 4.19 -10.77 -21.23
C GLU A 371 4.87 -11.69 -20.19
N THR A 372 6.14 -12.06 -20.37
CA THR A 372 6.86 -12.91 -19.41
C THR A 372 7.08 -12.25 -18.04
N ILE A 373 7.38 -10.94 -17.99
CA ILE A 373 7.46 -10.21 -16.71
C ILE A 373 6.08 -10.22 -16.00
N ARG A 374 4.98 -10.04 -16.74
CA ARG A 374 3.61 -10.04 -16.16
C ARG A 374 3.09 -11.43 -15.78
N GLU A 375 3.60 -12.51 -16.35
CA GLU A 375 3.31 -13.88 -15.90
C GLU A 375 3.78 -14.11 -14.46
N GLN A 376 4.90 -13.49 -14.05
CA GLN A 376 5.41 -13.52 -12.68
C GLN A 376 4.89 -12.35 -11.81
N PHE A 377 4.76 -11.16 -12.40
CA PHE A 377 4.38 -9.91 -11.73
C PHE A 377 3.19 -9.23 -12.43
N PRO A 378 1.93 -9.62 -12.15
CA PRO A 378 0.76 -9.16 -12.91
C PRO A 378 0.49 -7.64 -12.97
N ASN A 379 1.17 -6.84 -12.13
CA ASN A 379 1.07 -5.38 -12.10
C ASN A 379 2.41 -4.68 -12.43
N ALA A 380 3.36 -5.36 -13.07
CA ALA A 380 4.69 -4.82 -13.35
C ALA A 380 4.64 -3.49 -14.13
N LEU A 381 5.38 -2.50 -13.62
CA LEU A 381 5.54 -1.16 -14.19
C LEU A 381 6.95 -0.63 -13.85
N PRO A 382 7.66 0.04 -14.77
CA PRO A 382 7.24 0.39 -16.14
C PRO A 382 7.15 -0.81 -17.09
N ASN A 383 6.65 -0.57 -18.29
CA ASN A 383 6.68 -1.52 -19.40
C ASN A 383 7.91 -1.24 -20.26
N VAL A 384 8.41 -2.27 -20.95
CA VAL A 384 9.31 -2.08 -22.10
C VAL A 384 8.48 -1.60 -23.29
N GLU A 385 8.73 -0.41 -23.81
CA GLU A 385 7.93 0.17 -24.91
C GLU A 385 8.67 0.19 -26.26
N THR A 386 10.00 0.13 -26.25
CA THR A 386 10.85 0.31 -27.43
C THR A 386 11.13 -1.00 -28.16
N GLU A 387 10.96 -1.02 -29.48
CA GLU A 387 11.53 -2.05 -30.35
C GLU A 387 12.83 -1.56 -30.99
N VAL A 388 13.85 -2.42 -31.02
CA VAL A 388 15.19 -2.09 -31.49
C VAL A 388 15.43 -2.76 -32.85
N ASP A 389 15.93 -1.97 -33.81
CA ASP A 389 16.37 -2.44 -35.12
C ASP A 389 17.68 -3.25 -34.99
N THR A 390 17.71 -4.43 -35.61
CA THR A 390 18.84 -5.38 -35.55
C THR A 390 19.53 -5.55 -36.90
N SER A 391 19.30 -4.63 -37.86
CA SER A 391 19.82 -4.73 -39.23
C SER A 391 21.33 -4.51 -39.35
N ASP A 392 21.91 -3.61 -38.54
CA ASP A 392 23.32 -3.24 -38.63
C ASP A 392 24.26 -4.04 -37.68
N TYR A 393 23.80 -4.42 -36.49
CA TYR A 393 24.65 -4.99 -35.43
C TYR A 393 23.92 -6.05 -34.56
N PRO A 394 24.65 -7.00 -33.94
CA PRO A 394 24.08 -7.87 -32.92
C PRO A 394 23.75 -7.08 -31.65
N VAL A 395 22.46 -6.99 -31.32
CA VAL A 395 21.96 -6.26 -30.15
C VAL A 395 21.67 -7.25 -29.01
N MET A 396 22.12 -6.91 -27.81
CA MET A 396 21.63 -7.51 -26.57
C MET A 396 20.76 -6.48 -25.84
N ARG A 397 19.61 -6.92 -25.32
CA ARG A 397 18.76 -6.15 -24.40
C ARG A 397 18.62 -6.94 -23.11
N VAL A 398 18.76 -6.28 -21.96
CA VAL A 398 18.51 -6.91 -20.65
C VAL A 398 17.57 -6.05 -19.84
N TYR A 399 16.58 -6.74 -19.26
CA TYR A 399 15.52 -6.16 -18.46
C TYR A 399 15.53 -6.88 -17.11
N SER A 400 15.61 -6.14 -16.01
CA SER A 400 15.55 -6.71 -14.66
C SER A 400 14.50 -5.99 -13.84
N TYR A 401 13.62 -6.74 -13.18
CA TYR A 401 12.51 -6.20 -12.40
C TYR A 401 12.49 -6.83 -11.01
N LEU A 402 12.29 -6.02 -9.98
CA LEU A 402 12.18 -6.40 -8.57
C LEU A 402 10.92 -5.79 -7.97
N GLN A 403 10.11 -6.60 -7.28
CA GLN A 403 9.03 -6.15 -6.42
C GLN A 403 9.12 -6.78 -5.03
N LYS A 404 9.13 -5.93 -4.00
CA LYS A 404 9.13 -6.29 -2.57
C LYS A 404 8.07 -5.46 -1.84
N ASP A 405 7.03 -6.14 -1.36
CA ASP A 405 6.01 -5.56 -0.48
C ASP A 405 6.26 -6.06 0.96
N LEU A 406 6.52 -5.13 1.88
CA LEU A 406 7.11 -5.36 3.20
C LEU A 406 6.22 -4.79 4.33
N PRO A 407 5.02 -5.34 4.57
CA PRO A 407 4.14 -4.90 5.65
C PRO A 407 4.80 -5.14 7.01
N PHE A 408 4.59 -4.27 7.98
CA PHE A 408 4.93 -4.56 9.38
C PHE A 408 3.98 -5.63 9.96
N GLN A 409 4.41 -6.28 11.06
CA GLN A 409 3.63 -7.33 11.74
C GLN A 409 2.48 -6.72 12.55
N ASP A 410 2.75 -5.58 13.18
CA ASP A 410 1.78 -4.65 13.79
C ASP A 410 2.01 -3.26 13.17
N GLU A 411 0.95 -2.48 12.88
CA GLU A 411 1.10 -1.11 12.35
C GLU A 411 1.70 -0.16 13.44
N LEU A 412 2.47 0.86 13.04
CA LEU A 412 3.15 1.79 13.95
C LEU A 412 2.36 3.09 14.18
N ASP A 413 2.72 3.89 15.18
CA ASP A 413 1.96 5.11 15.50
C ASP A 413 2.22 6.20 14.44
N ALA A 414 1.19 6.62 13.71
CA ALA A 414 1.24 7.80 12.84
C ALA A 414 1.28 9.07 13.72
N LEU A 415 2.43 9.74 13.78
CA LEU A 415 2.67 10.81 14.77
C LEU A 415 1.97 12.10 14.34
N HIS A 416 1.34 12.84 15.26
CA HIS A 416 0.72 14.14 14.92
C HIS A 416 1.74 15.28 14.77
N ASP A 417 2.82 15.25 15.54
CA ASP A 417 3.88 16.28 15.50
C ASP A 417 4.66 16.30 14.18
N SER A 418 5.28 17.45 13.87
CA SER A 418 6.26 17.53 12.79
C SER A 418 7.63 17.06 13.24
N LEU A 419 8.23 16.14 12.50
CA LEU A 419 9.66 15.88 12.62
C LEU A 419 10.41 17.01 11.88
N THR A 420 11.36 17.68 12.55
CA THR A 420 12.21 18.68 11.90
C THR A 420 13.52 18.03 11.48
N PHE A 421 13.63 17.68 10.19
CA PHE A 421 14.81 17.06 9.61
C PHE A 421 15.89 18.11 9.33
N GLN A 422 17.09 17.89 9.85
CA GLN A 422 18.24 18.79 9.76
C GLN A 422 19.28 18.21 8.79
N PHE A 423 19.70 18.97 7.78
CA PHE A 423 20.54 18.45 6.70
C PHE A 423 21.50 19.50 6.11
N GLY A 424 22.30 19.09 5.12
CA GLY A 424 23.42 19.89 4.60
C GLY A 424 24.60 19.97 5.57
N GLU A 425 25.59 20.78 5.23
CA GLU A 425 26.82 20.93 6.04
C GLU A 425 26.49 21.41 7.46
N ASN A 426 26.98 20.67 8.47
CA ASN A 426 26.70 20.90 9.89
C ASN A 426 25.21 21.00 10.28
N GLY A 427 24.29 20.52 9.44
CA GLY A 427 22.85 20.67 9.65
C GLY A 427 22.33 22.11 9.41
N ALA A 428 22.93 22.86 8.48
CA ALA A 428 22.53 24.23 8.17
C ALA A 428 21.13 24.38 7.53
N GLN A 429 20.55 23.30 6.99
CA GLN A 429 19.23 23.28 6.34
C GLN A 429 18.20 22.52 7.19
N MET A 430 16.92 22.92 7.11
CA MET A 430 15.83 22.42 7.95
C MET A 430 14.56 22.22 7.12
N SER A 431 13.93 21.05 7.24
CA SER A 431 12.60 20.78 6.68
C SER A 431 11.67 20.18 7.74
N ARG A 432 10.41 20.61 7.79
CA ARG A 432 9.39 19.98 8.63
C ARG A 432 8.68 18.91 7.81
N VAL A 433 8.75 17.67 8.28
CA VAL A 433 8.31 16.47 7.56
C VAL A 433 7.33 15.64 8.39
N SER A 434 6.57 14.80 7.71
CA SER A 434 5.68 13.80 8.30
C SER A 434 6.48 12.61 8.83
N ALA A 435 6.01 12.00 9.91
CA ALA A 435 6.72 10.94 10.59
C ALA A 435 5.77 9.93 11.25
N PHE A 436 6.25 8.70 11.38
CA PHE A 436 5.63 7.59 12.09
C PHE A 436 6.60 7.03 13.14
N GLY A 437 6.14 6.17 14.04
CA GLY A 437 7.01 5.47 14.99
C GLY A 437 6.33 5.16 16.31
N ARG A 438 6.71 5.88 17.36
CA ARG A 438 6.10 5.78 18.70
C ARG A 438 6.20 7.03 19.55
N THR A 439 5.09 7.43 20.16
CA THR A 439 5.04 8.39 21.27
C THR A 439 5.41 7.72 22.60
N PRO A 440 6.06 8.42 23.55
CA PRO A 440 6.25 7.93 24.91
C PRO A 440 4.91 7.79 25.66
N MET A 441 4.77 6.70 26.40
CA MET A 441 3.65 6.48 27.33
C MET A 441 3.82 7.29 28.62
N ASN A 442 2.70 7.70 29.22
CA ASN A 442 2.63 8.51 30.44
C ASN A 442 2.11 7.68 31.63
N GLU A 443 2.35 8.15 32.86
CA GLU A 443 1.87 7.47 34.08
C GLU A 443 0.33 7.38 34.15
N GLY A 444 -0.39 8.28 33.46
CA GLY A 444 -1.84 8.26 33.36
C GLY A 444 -2.42 7.13 32.53
N ASP A 445 -1.62 6.52 31.65
CA ASP A 445 -2.08 5.53 30.66
C ASP A 445 -2.22 4.11 31.25
N GLY A 446 -1.91 3.94 32.54
CA GLY A 446 -2.01 2.66 33.27
C GLY A 446 -0.85 1.68 33.02
N PHE A 447 0.19 2.09 32.29
CA PHE A 447 1.34 1.26 31.95
C PHE A 447 2.51 1.39 32.94
N ASP A 448 3.29 0.32 33.06
CA ASP A 448 4.56 0.32 33.79
C ASP A 448 5.66 0.96 32.94
N LEU A 449 6.00 2.20 33.25
CA LEU A 449 7.02 2.99 32.53
C LEU A 449 8.44 2.38 32.61
N GLY A 450 8.67 1.41 33.50
CA GLY A 450 9.94 0.70 33.64
C GLY A 450 10.10 -0.53 32.74
N LYS A 451 9.13 -0.85 31.87
CA LYS A 451 9.10 -2.12 31.11
C LYS A 451 9.17 -1.97 29.57
N PRO A 452 9.74 -2.97 28.87
CA PRO A 452 9.60 -3.12 27.43
C PRO A 452 8.13 -3.26 27.01
N VAL A 453 7.76 -2.72 25.85
CA VAL A 453 6.41 -2.93 25.29
C VAL A 453 6.30 -4.35 24.75
N ALA A 454 5.54 -5.21 25.43
CA ALA A 454 5.64 -6.67 25.32
C ALA A 454 5.55 -7.20 23.88
N ASP A 455 4.56 -6.73 23.12
CA ASP A 455 4.31 -7.19 21.75
C ASP A 455 5.31 -6.63 20.74
N MET A 456 5.65 -5.34 20.86
CA MET A 456 6.54 -4.64 19.93
C MET A 456 7.98 -5.17 19.91
N ASN A 457 8.46 -5.85 20.97
CA ASN A 457 9.81 -6.44 21.00
C ASN A 457 10.04 -7.53 19.92
N LYS A 458 8.97 -8.06 19.31
CA LYS A 458 9.05 -8.97 18.16
C LYS A 458 9.46 -8.19 16.90
N GLN A 459 8.80 -7.05 16.69
CA GLN A 459 8.93 -6.16 15.54
C GLN A 459 10.16 -5.25 15.63
N ILE A 460 10.23 -4.40 16.65
CA ILE A 460 11.27 -3.38 16.84
C ILE A 460 12.43 -3.98 17.63
N LYS A 461 13.63 -3.90 17.09
CA LYS A 461 14.87 -4.30 17.77
C LYS A 461 15.90 -3.20 17.63
N ILE A 462 16.37 -2.67 18.76
CA ILE A 462 17.52 -1.77 18.80
C ILE A 462 18.75 -2.65 18.63
N LEU A 463 19.42 -2.61 17.47
CA LEU A 463 20.57 -3.47 17.19
C LEU A 463 21.87 -2.90 17.76
N ASP A 464 21.99 -1.57 17.81
CA ASP A 464 23.07 -0.86 18.51
C ASP A 464 22.57 0.49 19.00
N TYR A 465 23.16 1.00 20.07
CA TYR A 465 22.94 2.35 20.55
C TYR A 465 24.21 2.89 21.21
N ILE A 466 24.58 4.10 20.85
CA ILE A 466 25.62 4.87 21.52
C ILE A 466 24.99 6.11 22.18
N ASP A 467 24.15 6.80 21.43
CA ASP A 467 23.46 8.06 21.78
C ASP A 467 22.32 8.38 20.80
N ASP A 468 21.57 9.44 21.07
CA ASP A 468 20.41 9.92 20.29
C ASP A 468 20.75 10.41 18.86
N ASP A 469 22.03 10.51 18.49
CA ASP A 469 22.50 10.81 17.14
C ASP A 469 23.28 9.63 16.50
N ASN A 470 23.41 8.50 17.21
CA ASN A 470 24.25 7.38 16.78
C ASN A 470 23.71 6.01 17.24
N PHE A 471 22.72 5.49 16.51
CA PHE A 471 22.01 4.25 16.83
C PHE A 471 21.57 3.45 15.59
N ILE A 472 21.22 2.18 15.79
CA ILE A 472 20.74 1.26 14.74
C ILE A 472 19.45 0.58 15.22
N VAL A 473 18.38 0.68 14.44
CA VAL A 473 17.08 0.04 14.68
C VAL A 473 16.78 -0.92 13.54
N GLN A 474 16.14 -2.06 13.85
CA GLN A 474 15.53 -2.96 12.90
C GLN A 474 14.02 -3.01 13.13
N LEU A 475 13.25 -2.94 12.04
CA LEU A 475 11.84 -3.27 11.99
C LEU A 475 11.69 -4.61 11.26
N SER A 476 10.99 -5.55 11.89
CA SER A 476 10.67 -6.87 11.31
C SER A 476 9.35 -6.78 10.55
N THR A 477 9.22 -7.53 9.46
CA THR A 477 8.05 -7.49 8.55
C THR A 477 7.27 -8.82 8.59
N ASP A 478 6.06 -8.84 8.01
CA ASP A 478 5.28 -10.07 7.71
C ASP A 478 5.49 -10.51 6.24
N SER A 479 6.71 -10.38 5.72
CA SER A 479 7.03 -10.83 4.36
C SER A 479 7.24 -12.35 4.28
N ARG A 480 7.21 -12.89 3.04
CA ARG A 480 7.51 -14.31 2.73
C ARG A 480 8.88 -14.81 3.26
N LYS A 481 9.83 -13.91 3.53
CA LYS A 481 11.24 -14.20 3.86
C LYS A 481 11.71 -13.61 5.18
N ASP A 482 10.78 -13.18 6.04
CA ASP A 482 11.08 -12.38 7.25
C ASP A 482 12.02 -11.20 6.91
N ASP A 483 11.73 -10.48 5.82
CA ASP A 483 12.48 -9.29 5.40
C ASP A 483 12.54 -8.25 6.54
N ARG A 484 13.57 -7.42 6.52
CA ARG A 484 13.86 -6.45 7.58
C ARG A 484 14.14 -5.08 6.97
N VAL A 485 13.55 -4.05 7.58
CA VAL A 485 14.00 -2.67 7.39
C VAL A 485 15.04 -2.40 8.47
N VAL A 486 16.27 -2.06 8.08
CA VAL A 486 17.30 -1.57 9.00
C VAL A 486 17.43 -0.06 8.80
N LEU A 487 17.27 0.69 9.89
CA LEU A 487 17.37 2.13 9.93
C LEU A 487 18.52 2.51 10.87
N ALA A 488 19.59 3.05 10.31
CA ALA A 488 20.82 3.35 11.02
C ALA A 488 21.11 4.84 10.96
N LYS A 489 20.71 5.57 12.01
CA LYS A 489 21.14 6.95 12.25
C LYS A 489 22.55 6.86 12.80
N VAL A 490 23.51 6.70 11.89
CA VAL A 490 24.93 6.54 12.18
C VAL A 490 25.70 7.59 11.40
N PRO A 491 26.89 7.99 11.85
CA PRO A 491 27.78 8.78 11.03
C PRO A 491 28.03 8.07 9.70
N CYS A 492 28.00 8.81 8.60
CA CYS A 492 28.24 8.24 7.29
C CYS A 492 29.61 7.56 7.25
N GLY A 493 29.64 6.39 6.62
CA GLY A 493 30.82 5.98 5.91
C GLY A 493 30.93 6.77 4.62
N ASP A 494 31.67 6.20 3.70
CA ASP A 494 32.37 6.98 2.71
C ASP A 494 31.64 6.87 1.35
N ASP A 495 31.16 5.66 1.10
CA ASP A 495 30.12 5.27 0.15
C ASP A 495 28.98 4.52 0.89
N LEU A 496 27.96 4.02 0.19
CA LEU A 496 26.89 3.22 0.80
C LEU A 496 27.39 1.86 1.33
N ALA A 497 28.44 1.28 0.71
CA ALA A 497 28.94 -0.04 1.04
C ALA A 497 29.74 -0.07 2.34
N LYS A 498 30.68 0.87 2.55
CA LYS A 498 31.34 1.04 3.85
C LYS A 498 30.36 1.54 4.91
N THR A 499 29.39 2.38 4.58
CA THR A 499 28.33 2.76 5.55
C THR A 499 27.57 1.52 6.01
N TRP A 500 27.22 0.60 5.10
CA TRP A 500 26.65 -0.70 5.46
C TRP A 500 27.62 -1.61 6.21
N GLU A 501 28.92 -1.64 5.88
CA GLU A 501 29.90 -2.43 6.65
C GLU A 501 29.97 -1.94 8.11
N ILE A 502 30.10 -0.63 8.34
CA ILE A 502 30.11 -0.03 9.69
C ILE A 502 28.86 -0.45 10.47
N VAL A 503 27.68 -0.40 9.83
CA VAL A 503 26.41 -0.87 10.40
C VAL A 503 26.46 -2.37 10.70
N GLY A 504 26.87 -3.20 9.75
CA GLY A 504 26.95 -4.66 9.89
C GLY A 504 27.94 -5.13 10.97
N GLN A 505 29.08 -4.46 11.12
CA GLN A 505 30.04 -4.74 12.20
C GLN A 505 29.45 -4.37 13.57
N ARG A 506 28.70 -3.27 13.67
CA ARG A 506 28.01 -2.85 14.91
C ARG A 506 26.83 -3.75 15.26
N ILE A 507 26.09 -4.26 14.27
CA ILE A 507 25.05 -5.29 14.49
C ILE A 507 25.67 -6.59 15.01
N LYS A 508 26.82 -7.02 14.47
CA LYS A 508 27.55 -8.22 14.93
C LYS A 508 28.20 -8.03 16.30
N LYS A 509 28.61 -6.80 16.63
CA LYS A 509 29.27 -6.44 17.89
C LYS A 509 28.82 -5.04 18.34
N PRO A 510 27.69 -4.93 19.07
CA PRO A 510 27.18 -3.66 19.56
C PRO A 510 28.15 -2.92 20.48
N SER A 511 27.92 -1.63 20.62
CA SER A 511 28.69 -0.73 21.47
C SER A 511 28.66 -1.15 22.93
N GLN A 512 29.73 -0.86 23.68
CA GLN A 512 29.73 -0.98 25.15
C GLN A 512 28.70 -0.08 25.84
N TYR A 513 28.13 0.88 25.12
CA TYR A 513 27.06 1.76 25.61
C TYR A 513 25.65 1.19 25.34
N HIS A 514 25.52 0.22 24.42
CA HIS A 514 24.28 -0.50 24.17
C HIS A 514 24.01 -1.46 25.33
N ASP A 515 22.88 -1.29 26.01
CA ASP A 515 22.52 -2.05 27.22
C ASP A 515 21.22 -2.86 27.09
N ARG A 516 20.42 -2.67 26.03
CA ARG A 516 19.17 -3.42 25.77
C ARG A 516 18.74 -3.38 24.30
N PHE A 517 18.35 -4.53 23.76
CA PHE A 517 17.81 -4.66 22.40
C PHE A 517 16.32 -4.28 22.29
N ALA A 518 15.61 -4.23 23.41
CA ALA A 518 14.20 -3.85 23.49
C ALA A 518 13.98 -2.33 23.39
N LEU A 519 12.79 -1.90 22.93
CA LEU A 519 12.31 -0.52 23.06
C LEU A 519 11.45 -0.40 24.34
N MET A 520 11.68 0.64 25.15
CA MET A 520 10.93 0.87 26.39
C MET A 520 9.70 1.76 26.15
N SER A 521 8.68 1.64 27.00
CA SER A 521 7.44 2.44 26.92
C SER A 521 7.64 3.96 26.97
N VAL A 522 8.75 4.44 27.54
CA VAL A 522 9.13 5.87 27.63
C VAL A 522 10.08 6.36 26.53
N GLU A 523 10.50 5.50 25.59
CA GLU A 523 11.50 5.86 24.57
C GLU A 523 10.82 6.28 23.25
N PRO A 524 10.94 7.54 22.82
CA PRO A 524 10.31 8.01 21.59
C PRO A 524 11.03 7.43 20.36
N MET A 525 10.25 7.08 19.34
CA MET A 525 10.75 6.69 18.02
C MET A 525 10.06 7.55 16.95
N GLN A 526 10.84 8.17 16.06
CA GLN A 526 10.30 9.05 15.01
C GLN A 526 11.08 8.85 13.72
N ILE A 527 10.42 8.34 12.69
CA ILE A 527 10.97 8.00 11.37
C ILE A 527 10.23 8.84 10.32
N PRO A 528 10.92 9.56 9.40
CA PRO A 528 10.26 10.27 8.31
C PRO A 528 9.41 9.34 7.42
N VAL A 529 8.20 9.78 7.10
CA VAL A 529 7.41 9.18 6.00
C VAL A 529 8.06 9.59 4.68
N MET A 530 8.38 8.61 3.84
CA MET A 530 9.06 8.83 2.55
C MET A 530 8.29 8.19 1.41
N GLU A 531 8.18 8.91 0.29
CA GLU A 531 7.42 8.55 -0.91
C GLU A 531 8.20 9.05 -2.14
N VAL A 532 8.67 8.14 -3.01
CA VAL A 532 9.45 8.50 -4.20
C VAL A 532 9.14 7.59 -5.40
N ASN A 533 9.05 8.19 -6.59
CA ASN A 533 8.91 7.54 -7.89
C ASN A 533 9.76 8.30 -8.90
N VAL A 534 10.95 7.79 -9.18
CA VAL A 534 12.01 8.48 -9.91
C VAL A 534 12.60 7.60 -11.00
N SER A 535 12.94 8.23 -12.12
CA SER A 535 13.67 7.61 -13.22
C SER A 535 15.05 8.24 -13.36
N LYS A 536 16.08 7.41 -13.56
CA LYS A 536 17.42 7.84 -13.94
C LYS A 536 17.85 7.20 -15.25
N PHE A 537 18.10 8.04 -16.25
CA PHE A 537 18.96 7.71 -17.38
C PHE A 537 20.42 7.97 -16.99
N PHE A 538 21.36 7.15 -17.46
CA PHE A 538 22.80 7.30 -17.21
C PHE A 538 23.56 7.75 -18.49
N PRO A 539 23.36 8.98 -18.99
CA PRO A 539 23.91 9.43 -20.27
C PRO A 539 25.45 9.48 -20.29
N GLU A 540 26.11 9.56 -19.13
CA GLU A 540 27.56 9.52 -18.98
C GLU A 540 28.19 8.23 -19.52
N LEU A 541 27.37 7.19 -19.68
CA LEU A 541 27.76 5.89 -20.16
C LEU A 541 27.68 5.74 -21.69
N CYS A 542 26.69 6.37 -22.32
CA CYS A 542 26.19 6.06 -23.67
C CYS A 542 27.07 6.54 -24.86
N ASP A 543 28.35 6.83 -24.65
CA ASP A 543 29.28 7.24 -25.72
C ASP A 543 30.06 6.03 -26.26
N ARG A 544 30.22 5.97 -27.60
CA ARG A 544 30.86 4.86 -28.35
C ARG A 544 32.36 4.68 -28.08
N LYS A 545 32.95 5.42 -27.13
CA LYS A 545 34.37 5.27 -26.73
C LYS A 545 34.58 4.15 -25.72
N HIS A 546 33.50 3.71 -25.06
CA HIS A 546 33.54 2.68 -24.03
C HIS A 546 33.28 1.33 -24.70
N GLU A 547 34.30 0.46 -24.79
CA GLU A 547 34.23 -0.91 -25.36
C GLU A 547 34.45 -2.00 -24.29
N ILE A 548 33.93 -3.21 -24.51
CA ILE A 548 34.04 -4.35 -23.59
C ILE A 548 35.12 -5.29 -24.11
N LEU A 549 35.91 -5.81 -23.18
CA LEU A 549 36.80 -6.94 -23.42
C LEU A 549 36.52 -8.05 -22.41
N CYS A 550 36.33 -9.27 -22.92
CA CYS A 550 36.42 -10.50 -22.14
C CYS A 550 37.89 -10.96 -22.09
N ALA A 551 38.31 -11.63 -21.02
CA ALA A 551 39.71 -11.79 -20.62
C ALA A 551 40.48 -12.90 -21.38
N GLY A 552 40.39 -12.89 -22.71
CA GLY A 552 41.07 -13.82 -23.61
C GLY A 552 40.62 -13.78 -25.09
N SER A 553 39.61 -12.96 -25.42
CA SER A 553 39.01 -12.90 -26.76
C SER A 553 39.63 -11.81 -27.65
N THR A 554 39.60 -12.03 -28.97
CA THR A 554 39.98 -11.04 -29.99
C THR A 554 38.84 -10.73 -30.98
N SER A 555 37.58 -10.87 -30.56
CA SER A 555 36.41 -10.67 -31.44
C SER A 555 35.27 -9.89 -30.76
N ASN A 556 34.94 -8.74 -31.36
CA ASN A 556 33.76 -7.90 -31.19
C ASN A 556 33.47 -7.36 -29.78
N GLY A 557 33.83 -6.10 -29.55
CA GLY A 557 33.35 -5.31 -28.40
C GLY A 557 31.94 -4.75 -28.61
N PHE A 558 31.17 -4.67 -27.53
CA PHE A 558 29.87 -3.98 -27.44
C PHE A 558 30.07 -2.52 -26.96
N TRP A 559 28.98 -1.75 -26.73
CA TRP A 559 28.97 -0.46 -26.01
C TRP A 559 27.62 -0.15 -25.36
N ILE A 560 27.59 0.79 -24.39
CA ILE A 560 26.35 1.34 -23.83
C ILE A 560 25.69 2.26 -24.86
N ASP A 561 24.37 2.16 -24.95
CA ASP A 561 23.51 3.02 -25.77
C ASP A 561 22.39 3.61 -24.89
N GLU A 562 21.84 2.77 -24.01
CA GLU A 562 20.83 3.10 -23.02
C GLU A 562 21.06 2.28 -21.74
N LEU A 563 21.06 2.96 -20.60
CA LEU A 563 20.89 2.37 -19.28
C LEU A 563 19.93 3.27 -18.50
N ARG A 564 18.82 2.67 -18.03
CA ARG A 564 17.74 3.34 -17.31
C ARG A 564 17.36 2.54 -16.08
N GLU A 565 17.24 3.23 -14.95
CA GLU A 565 16.73 2.67 -13.68
C GLU A 565 15.51 3.48 -13.21
N ASP A 566 14.40 2.80 -12.92
CA ASP A 566 13.20 3.38 -12.30
C ASP A 566 13.04 2.81 -10.89
N ILE A 567 13.04 3.68 -9.87
CA ILE A 567 12.81 3.31 -8.46
C ILE A 567 11.50 3.91 -7.96
N ARG A 568 10.66 3.04 -7.39
CA ARG A 568 9.45 3.38 -6.64
C ARG A 568 9.58 2.85 -5.22
N PHE A 569 9.74 3.75 -4.26
CA PHE A 569 9.93 3.40 -2.86
C PHE A 569 8.99 4.19 -1.96
N ARG A 570 8.42 3.49 -0.96
CA ARG A 570 7.60 4.09 0.09
C ARG A 570 7.92 3.43 1.43
N ILE A 571 7.88 4.22 2.51
CA ILE A 571 7.84 3.72 3.89
C ILE A 571 7.01 4.66 4.78
N ASP A 572 6.13 4.06 5.59
CA ASP A 572 5.21 4.73 6.49
C ASP A 572 4.84 3.81 7.68
N GLU A 573 3.82 4.19 8.46
CA GLU A 573 3.29 3.42 9.60
C GLU A 573 2.88 1.96 9.29
N THR A 574 2.54 1.63 8.04
CA THR A 574 2.04 0.29 7.66
C THR A 574 3.14 -0.67 7.20
N GLY A 575 4.32 -0.16 6.83
CA GLY A 575 5.41 -0.96 6.27
C GLY A 575 6.21 -0.21 5.21
N SER A 576 6.86 -0.97 4.33
CA SER A 576 7.58 -0.47 3.17
C SER A 576 7.16 -1.19 1.89
N SER A 577 7.32 -0.55 0.74
CA SER A 577 7.17 -1.17 -0.59
C SER A 577 8.25 -0.63 -1.51
N LEU A 578 8.87 -1.53 -2.27
CA LEU A 578 9.89 -1.25 -3.28
C LEU A 578 9.49 -1.94 -4.60
N ILE A 579 9.37 -1.16 -5.66
CA ILE A 579 9.42 -1.63 -7.05
C ILE A 579 10.63 -0.98 -7.70
N ALA A 580 11.49 -1.76 -8.33
CA ALA A 580 12.63 -1.27 -9.08
C ALA A 580 12.77 -1.99 -10.42
N GLY A 581 12.96 -1.24 -11.50
CA GLY A 581 13.16 -1.75 -12.84
C GLY A 581 14.44 -1.21 -13.46
N LEU A 582 15.19 -2.06 -14.16
CA LEU A 582 16.36 -1.71 -14.96
C LEU A 582 16.16 -2.17 -16.41
N GLU A 583 16.41 -1.28 -17.36
CA GLU A 583 16.59 -1.59 -18.78
C GLU A 583 18.02 -1.18 -19.18
N GLY A 584 18.81 -2.08 -19.79
CA GLY A 584 20.25 -1.87 -19.91
C GLY A 584 21.03 -2.57 -21.03
N ARG A 585 22.13 -1.90 -21.41
CA ARG A 585 23.16 -2.23 -22.41
C ARG A 585 24.46 -1.56 -21.87
N VAL A 586 25.60 -2.25 -21.66
CA VAL A 586 26.46 -2.05 -20.43
C VAL A 586 28.01 -2.07 -20.65
N ILE A 587 28.86 -1.09 -20.14
CA ILE A 587 30.39 -0.81 -20.16
C ILE A 587 30.90 0.35 -19.18
N GLY A 588 32.18 0.42 -18.67
CA GLY A 588 32.90 0.78 -17.32
C GLY A 588 33.39 2.17 -16.63
N SER A 589 34.24 2.20 -15.51
CA SER A 589 34.61 3.22 -14.38
C SER A 589 35.63 2.84 -13.14
N PHE A 590 35.74 3.10 -11.76
CA PHE A 590 35.36 4.01 -10.52
C PHE A 590 36.66 4.26 -9.62
N GLY A 591 36.81 4.93 -8.40
CA GLY A 591 36.01 5.46 -7.23
C GLY A 591 36.89 5.67 -5.91
N GLY A 592 36.45 6.23 -4.74
CA GLY A 592 37.29 6.41 -3.47
C GLY A 592 36.77 7.30 -2.25
N GLU A 593 37.37 7.24 -1.01
CA GLU A 593 36.63 7.26 0.32
C GLU A 593 37.36 7.68 1.68
N GLU A 594 36.70 8.23 2.78
CA GLU A 594 37.02 8.16 4.28
C GLU A 594 35.89 8.62 5.34
N GLN A 595 36.10 8.63 6.70
CA GLN A 595 35.12 8.20 7.79
C GLN A 595 34.97 8.98 9.20
N VAL A 596 34.07 8.58 10.18
CA VAL A 596 33.55 9.39 11.38
C VAL A 596 33.35 8.68 12.82
N LYS A 597 32.77 9.31 13.90
CA LYS A 597 32.81 8.99 15.41
C LYS A 597 31.53 9.23 16.33
N PRO A 598 31.50 8.93 17.68
CA PRO A 598 30.26 8.80 18.54
C PRO A 598 30.13 9.53 19.97
N PRO A 599 28.90 10.00 20.38
CA PRO A 599 28.46 10.48 21.76
C PRO A 599 27.97 9.48 22.90
N PRO A 600 27.17 9.87 23.97
CA PRO A 600 26.78 9.02 25.15
C PRO A 600 25.26 8.98 25.64
N LYS A 601 25.00 8.37 26.83
CA LYS A 601 23.67 7.94 27.38
C LYS A 601 22.68 9.00 27.95
N MET A 602 21.39 8.79 27.65
CA MET A 602 20.14 9.35 28.21
C MET A 602 19.02 8.27 28.08
N PRO A 603 17.75 8.45 28.52
CA PRO A 603 16.63 7.68 27.96
C PRO A 603 16.59 7.88 26.44
N ARG A 604 16.66 6.76 25.69
CA ARG A 604 17.12 6.76 24.31
C ARG A 604 16.06 7.30 23.35
N ARG A 605 16.45 8.21 22.46
CA ARG A 605 15.55 8.88 21.51
C ARG A 605 15.85 8.39 20.09
N PHE A 606 15.02 7.50 19.58
CA PHE A 606 15.16 6.89 18.26
C PHE A 606 14.58 7.80 17.16
N ILE A 607 15.12 9.02 17.07
CA ILE A 607 14.60 10.12 16.26
C ILE A 607 15.51 10.33 15.04
N PHE A 608 15.01 9.97 13.86
CA PHE A 608 15.68 10.12 12.56
C PHE A 608 15.53 11.55 12.00
N ASN A 609 15.91 12.55 12.80
CA ASN A 609 15.88 13.98 12.45
C ASN A 609 17.15 14.49 11.75
N ARG A 610 18.09 13.60 11.39
CA ARG A 610 19.35 13.91 10.71
C ARG A 610 19.73 12.75 9.77
N PRO A 611 20.63 12.94 8.80
CA PRO A 611 20.98 11.92 7.82
C PRO A 611 21.27 10.53 8.39
N PHE A 612 20.74 9.53 7.70
CA PHE A 612 20.74 8.14 8.15
C PHE A 612 20.76 7.18 6.96
N LEU A 613 21.23 5.96 7.21
CA LEU A 613 21.14 4.86 6.24
C LEU A 613 19.82 4.11 6.45
N LEU A 614 19.12 3.84 5.35
CA LEU A 614 18.02 2.89 5.25
C LEU A 614 18.49 1.69 4.40
N ALA A 615 18.22 0.47 4.87
CA ALA A 615 18.54 -0.76 4.15
C ALA A 615 17.37 -1.75 4.21
N LEU A 616 17.10 -2.44 3.10
CA LEU A 616 16.16 -3.57 3.03
C LEU A 616 16.92 -4.87 2.80
N ILE A 617 16.71 -5.87 3.66
CA ILE A 617 17.50 -7.11 3.67
C ILE A 617 16.65 -8.34 4.05
N GLU A 618 16.91 -9.48 3.40
CA GLU A 618 16.30 -10.75 3.80
C GLU A 618 16.93 -11.28 5.11
N LYS A 619 16.17 -12.07 5.86
CA LYS A 619 16.53 -12.52 7.22
C LYS A 619 17.92 -13.12 7.39
N ASP A 620 18.39 -13.87 6.40
CA ASP A 620 19.66 -14.60 6.41
C ASP A 620 20.64 -14.09 5.33
N ALA A 621 20.31 -13.00 4.63
CA ALA A 621 21.19 -12.37 3.65
C ALA A 621 22.39 -11.69 4.31
N THR A 622 23.54 -11.74 3.65
CA THR A 622 24.77 -11.03 4.07
C THR A 622 24.78 -9.59 3.57
N TYR A 623 24.05 -9.28 2.49
CA TYR A 623 23.98 -7.95 1.90
C TYR A 623 22.53 -7.52 1.59
N PRO A 624 22.14 -6.26 1.87
CA PRO A 624 20.82 -5.73 1.53
C PRO A 624 20.63 -5.60 0.02
N TYR A 625 19.40 -5.76 -0.46
CA TYR A 625 19.03 -5.57 -1.87
C TYR A 625 18.64 -4.12 -2.21
N PHE A 626 18.49 -3.27 -1.19
CA PHE A 626 18.29 -1.82 -1.36
C PHE A 626 19.04 -1.07 -0.26
N LEU A 627 19.78 -0.03 -0.64
CA LEU A 627 20.49 0.88 0.26
C LEU A 627 20.17 2.33 -0.12
N ALA A 628 19.81 3.13 0.87
CA ALA A 628 19.61 4.57 0.68
C ALA A 628 20.28 5.34 1.83
N TRP A 629 21.19 6.25 1.51
CA TRP A 629 21.61 7.31 2.42
C TRP A 629 20.65 8.47 2.28
N ILE A 630 19.88 8.75 3.33
CA ILE A 630 18.85 9.78 3.35
C ILE A 630 19.50 11.09 3.81
N GLY A 631 20.11 11.84 2.87
CA GLY A 631 20.93 13.00 3.18
C GLY A 631 20.21 14.36 3.15
N ASN A 632 18.96 14.40 2.70
CA ASN A 632 18.09 15.57 2.65
C ASN A 632 16.60 15.19 2.83
N ALA A 633 15.71 16.16 2.66
CA ALA A 633 14.27 15.97 2.76
C ALA A 633 13.53 15.86 1.39
N ASP A 634 14.24 15.78 0.26
CA ASP A 634 13.64 15.83 -1.09
C ASP A 634 12.58 14.72 -1.31
N ILE A 635 12.79 13.55 -0.70
CA ILE A 635 11.91 12.37 -0.78
C ILE A 635 11.02 12.16 0.46
N MET A 636 10.99 13.13 1.39
CA MET A 636 10.18 13.08 2.60
C MET A 636 8.86 13.80 2.39
N VAL A 637 7.76 13.21 2.87
CA VAL A 637 6.43 13.84 2.80
C VAL A 637 6.43 15.08 3.72
N PRO A 638 6.20 16.31 3.22
CA PRO A 638 6.23 17.51 4.06
C PRO A 638 5.18 17.47 5.18
N HIS A 639 5.45 18.17 6.29
CA HIS A 639 4.44 18.49 7.29
C HIS A 639 3.84 19.86 6.97
N VAL A 640 2.61 19.86 6.47
CA VAL A 640 1.81 21.07 6.27
C VAL A 640 1.13 21.41 7.60
N LEU A 641 1.55 22.51 8.23
CA LEU A 641 0.70 23.17 9.23
C LEU A 641 -0.54 23.72 8.51
N LYS A 642 -1.72 23.54 9.11
CA LYS A 642 -2.90 24.32 8.74
C LYS A 642 -2.67 25.75 9.27
N GLU A 643 -2.70 26.74 8.38
CA GLU A 643 -2.98 28.13 8.79
C GLU A 643 -4.46 28.20 9.22
N GLU A 644 -4.76 29.06 10.20
CA GLU A 644 -6.04 29.10 10.94
C GLU A 644 -7.24 29.65 10.14
#